data_AF-A0A1T3NKM7-F1
#
_entry.id   AF-A0A1T3NKM7-F1
#
_cell.length_a   1.000
_cell.length_b   1.000
_cell.length_c   1.000
_cell.angle_alpha   90.00
_cell.angle_beta   90.00
_cell.angle_gamma   90.00
#
_symmetry.space_group_name_H-M   'P 1'
#
loop_
_entity.id
_entity.type
_entity.pdbx_description
1 polymer ?
#
loop_
_entity_poly.entity_id
_entity_poly.type
_entity_poly.pdbx_seq_one_letter_code
_entity_poly.pdbx_strand_id
1 'polypeptide(L)'
;MSTTAIHVDPGGRRSRRTITAALAGAPAGAEIVIAPGEYPETLRLERRVVLRAEHGAGTVVVRAPGGVALTVAAPDCVVRGLVLHGADPAEPVVRVEDAAGLTLEGCELDRGRVEVVGSTSAAGAAHNAALGFADTLEADLGDPTGGGVLVIRRGRLRGARHGALVLAGDARARIEDTLVETIDGVGVALSDHAVLIADRLRVRDTSGSALRVRGDARLLALDTTLDRAGRNGALVEDRGELRMVDCRIRAAGRSGVQAEHEARVHLNDCRVTDAKASAIATGGAAHLSADGCRIEAPAGNGVVALGVSEVTMTASLITRSGFTAIHLGENSRARIGGCRLDRSDEHGLAVVAAAEAKIADLTVTDAGMCGVHVADAAGLTMLASRIDGGETGVRLRSATESELRECVVNRSRRTGVEIGADAVATLYATRIAESGSAGVSVESGARLRMDGGGIFAVAGSGLVLGRDATPTVRGIRVDGTGKNGILFGDGAGGLIEHSDLSACAYPALHIGRDAEPRFVGCRIFDCARDVGHSDGARPVFEDCVSVRVETSTLPDSSPGTPGAPPRPTTPAPIGRVAPVGASPAPAAPAVVDLAELGEAPPPPETLDDLLAELEELVGLGGVKRDVGGMVKLMQTVRMRQEAGLPAPPLSRHLVFAGNPGTGKTTIARLYGRLLKALGLLERGHLVEVDRSSLVGEYVGHTGPKTTESFNRARGGVLFIDEAYALVPAGVANDFGGEAVATLVKLMEDHRDEVVVIVAGYPDEMERFIASNPGLSSRFTRSLLFDDYSATDLVRIVEHHAGRHRYELSTAARKALGELFTAMPRGAQFGNGRTARQVFQQMTERQAMRMADLDAPDTRQLMVLDEMDLPRLVGSD
;
A
#
# COMPACT_ATOMS: atom_id res chain seq x y z
N MET A 1 51.05 22.88 -30.69
CA MET A 1 51.15 22.59 -32.13
C MET A 1 49.82 22.97 -32.75
N SER A 2 49.81 23.77 -33.82
CA SER A 2 48.60 24.26 -34.47
C SER A 2 47.74 23.09 -34.95
N THR A 3 46.58 22.87 -34.33
CA THR A 3 45.58 21.88 -34.76
C THR A 3 45.05 22.31 -36.12
N THR A 4 45.53 21.67 -37.18
CA THR A 4 45.04 21.93 -38.54
C THR A 4 43.60 21.42 -38.62
N ALA A 5 42.63 22.33 -38.57
CA ALA A 5 41.21 21.99 -38.70
C ALA A 5 40.94 21.43 -40.11
N ILE A 6 40.38 20.22 -40.16
CA ILE A 6 39.99 19.56 -41.41
C ILE A 6 38.52 19.88 -41.65
N HIS A 7 38.20 20.51 -42.78
CA HIS A 7 36.81 20.85 -43.12
C HIS A 7 36.17 19.77 -44.00
N VAL A 8 34.96 19.35 -43.61
CA VAL A 8 34.10 18.44 -44.35
C VAL A 8 32.89 19.21 -44.85
N ASP A 9 32.68 19.22 -46.17
CA ASP A 9 31.50 19.83 -46.79
C ASP A 9 31.08 18.99 -48.01
N PRO A 10 29.85 18.43 -48.02
CA PRO A 10 29.37 17.53 -49.05
C PRO A 10 29.22 18.24 -50.42
N GLY A 11 29.04 19.56 -50.44
CA GLY A 11 28.91 20.38 -51.65
C GLY A 11 30.20 21.08 -52.09
N GLY A 12 31.24 21.08 -51.26
CA GLY A 12 32.45 21.89 -51.44
C GLY A 12 33.45 21.33 -52.46
N ARG A 13 34.09 22.23 -53.23
CA ARG A 13 35.17 21.88 -54.18
C ARG A 13 36.57 21.80 -53.56
N ARG A 14 36.77 22.32 -52.33
CA ARG A 14 38.08 22.40 -51.64
C ARG A 14 38.13 21.67 -50.28
N SER A 15 37.05 21.03 -49.88
CA SER A 15 36.87 20.28 -48.64
C SER A 15 36.79 18.77 -48.91
N ARG A 16 36.94 17.94 -47.87
CA ARG A 16 36.62 16.51 -47.99
C ARG A 16 35.10 16.35 -48.07
N ARG A 17 34.63 15.47 -48.97
CA ARG A 17 33.19 15.27 -49.22
C ARG A 17 32.49 14.39 -48.18
N THR A 18 33.25 13.55 -47.47
CA THR A 18 32.74 12.59 -46.50
C THR A 18 33.52 12.67 -45.20
N ILE A 19 32.86 12.36 -44.07
CA ILE A 19 33.50 12.36 -42.74
C ILE A 19 34.51 11.21 -42.66
N THR A 20 34.19 10.06 -43.26
CA THR A 20 35.08 8.89 -43.30
C THR A 20 36.40 9.19 -44.01
N ALA A 21 36.36 9.92 -45.14
CA ALA A 21 37.58 10.34 -45.83
C ALA A 21 38.40 11.33 -45.00
N ALA A 22 37.73 12.13 -44.16
CA ALA A 22 38.41 13.03 -43.23
C ALA A 22 39.12 12.28 -42.10
N LEU A 23 38.47 11.28 -41.52
CA LEU A 23 39.02 10.42 -40.49
C LEU A 23 40.25 9.62 -40.98
N ALA A 24 40.17 9.04 -42.18
CA ALA A 24 41.26 8.22 -42.74
C ALA A 24 42.60 8.99 -42.78
N GLY A 25 42.56 10.26 -43.20
CA GLY A 25 43.73 11.12 -43.34
C GLY A 25 43.97 12.12 -42.21
N ALA A 26 43.31 11.99 -41.06
CA ALA A 26 43.49 12.89 -39.92
C ALA A 26 44.61 12.41 -38.98
N PRO A 27 45.57 13.26 -38.55
CA PRO A 27 46.50 12.89 -37.48
C PRO A 27 45.78 12.77 -36.12
N ALA A 28 46.40 12.09 -35.16
CA ALA A 28 45.87 12.06 -33.78
C ALA A 28 45.82 13.48 -33.18
N GLY A 29 44.72 13.79 -32.49
CA GLY A 29 44.40 15.10 -31.95
C GLY A 29 43.80 16.08 -32.97
N ALA A 30 43.52 15.67 -34.20
CA ALA A 30 42.94 16.56 -35.21
C ALA A 30 41.48 16.94 -34.88
N GLU A 31 41.12 18.18 -35.24
CA GLU A 31 39.74 18.66 -35.22
C GLU A 31 39.16 18.60 -36.64
N ILE A 32 38.01 17.94 -36.77
CA ILE A 32 37.24 17.83 -38.01
C ILE A 32 35.96 18.67 -37.85
N VAL A 33 35.88 19.75 -38.61
CA VAL A 33 34.74 20.68 -38.63
C VAL A 33 33.83 20.31 -39.80
N ILE A 34 32.56 20.02 -39.49
CA ILE A 34 31.60 19.42 -40.42
C ILE A 34 30.51 20.45 -40.75
N ALA A 35 30.38 20.79 -42.02
CA ALA A 35 29.35 21.69 -42.51
C ALA A 35 27.94 21.07 -42.39
N PRO A 36 26.86 21.87 -42.38
CA PRO A 36 25.50 21.35 -42.28
C PRO A 36 25.14 20.40 -43.42
N GLY A 37 24.48 19.29 -43.11
CA GLY A 37 24.08 18.31 -44.10
C GLY A 37 23.73 16.93 -43.52
N GLU A 38 23.24 16.06 -44.39
CA GLU A 38 23.05 14.63 -44.10
C GLU A 38 24.22 13.81 -44.68
N TYR A 39 24.74 12.91 -43.85
CA TYR A 39 25.90 12.08 -44.15
C TYR A 39 25.51 10.61 -43.98
N PRO A 40 25.24 9.87 -45.08
CA PRO A 40 24.87 8.45 -45.04
C PRO A 40 26.14 7.59 -44.86
N GLU A 41 26.75 7.65 -43.68
CA GLU A 41 28.05 7.06 -43.38
C GLU A 41 28.04 6.33 -42.02
N THR A 42 28.97 5.40 -41.86
CA THR A 42 29.32 4.77 -40.59
C THR A 42 30.71 5.23 -40.18
N LEU A 43 30.86 5.74 -38.97
CA LEU A 43 32.09 6.35 -38.48
C LEU A 43 32.82 5.41 -37.51
N ARG A 44 34.14 5.28 -37.67
CA ARG A 44 35.01 4.56 -36.74
C ARG A 44 36.16 5.46 -36.30
N LEU A 45 36.29 5.69 -34.99
CA LEU A 45 37.34 6.52 -34.40
C LEU A 45 38.44 5.62 -33.82
N GLU A 46 39.50 5.43 -34.59
CA GLU A 46 40.65 4.58 -34.22
C GLU A 46 41.85 5.37 -33.66
N ARG A 47 41.69 6.69 -33.54
CA ARG A 47 42.68 7.61 -32.97
C ARG A 47 41.96 8.78 -32.32
N ARG A 48 42.61 9.42 -31.34
CA ARG A 48 42.12 10.65 -30.69
C ARG A 48 41.74 11.67 -31.75
N VAL A 49 40.48 12.09 -31.80
CA VAL A 49 39.98 13.11 -32.74
C VAL A 49 38.80 13.87 -32.16
N VAL A 50 38.58 15.09 -32.65
CA VAL A 50 37.42 15.90 -32.32
C VAL A 50 36.55 16.05 -33.57
N LEU A 51 35.29 15.60 -33.51
CA LEU A 51 34.27 15.89 -34.52
C LEU A 51 33.37 17.03 -34.04
N ARG A 52 33.21 18.08 -34.83
CA ARG A 52 32.39 19.24 -34.47
C ARG A 52 31.49 19.69 -35.62
N ALA A 53 30.20 19.86 -35.34
CA ALA A 53 29.29 20.56 -36.24
C ALA A 53 29.66 22.05 -36.33
N GLU A 54 29.83 22.57 -37.54
CA GLU A 54 30.25 23.95 -37.79
C GLU A 54 29.24 24.99 -37.28
N HIS A 55 27.95 24.73 -37.51
CA HIS A 55 26.86 25.67 -37.23
C HIS A 55 26.03 25.26 -35.99
N GLY A 56 26.60 24.46 -35.09
CA GLY A 56 25.96 24.05 -33.85
C GLY A 56 25.10 22.79 -33.95
N ALA A 57 24.49 22.42 -32.82
CA ALA A 57 23.75 21.17 -32.66
C ALA A 57 22.57 21.05 -33.65
N GLY A 58 22.34 19.85 -34.18
CA GLY A 58 21.23 19.58 -35.09
C GLY A 58 21.51 19.86 -36.57
N THR A 59 22.62 20.53 -36.89
CA THR A 59 22.94 20.91 -38.29
C THR A 59 23.60 19.80 -39.10
N VAL A 60 24.22 18.83 -38.42
CA VAL A 60 24.92 17.70 -39.02
C VAL A 60 24.22 16.42 -38.60
N VAL A 61 23.69 15.67 -39.57
CA VAL A 61 23.01 14.39 -39.34
C VAL A 61 23.81 13.27 -39.96
N VAL A 62 24.29 12.34 -39.13
CA VAL A 62 24.95 11.10 -39.58
C VAL A 62 23.92 9.98 -39.55
N ARG A 63 23.60 9.42 -40.72
CA ARG A 63 22.68 8.28 -40.87
C ARG A 63 23.47 7.04 -41.22
N ALA A 64 23.48 6.05 -40.33
CA ALA A 64 24.09 4.77 -40.67
C ALA A 64 23.27 4.08 -41.79
N PRO A 65 23.88 3.70 -42.93
CA PRO A 65 23.21 2.88 -43.93
C PRO A 65 22.94 1.45 -43.42
N GLY A 66 23.65 1.02 -42.37
CA GLY A 66 23.47 -0.23 -41.63
C GLY A 66 24.50 -0.34 -40.49
N GLY A 67 24.20 -1.14 -39.46
CA GLY A 67 25.05 -1.30 -38.29
C GLY A 67 25.15 -0.04 -37.43
N VAL A 68 26.28 0.10 -36.72
CA VAL A 68 26.52 1.17 -35.75
C VAL A 68 26.89 2.48 -36.45
N ALA A 69 26.29 3.61 -36.09
CA ALA A 69 26.60 4.91 -36.71
C ALA A 69 27.98 5.44 -36.30
N LEU A 70 28.36 5.23 -35.04
CA LEU A 70 29.65 5.64 -34.49
C LEU A 70 30.25 4.55 -33.60
N THR A 71 31.41 4.03 -33.99
CA THR A 71 32.23 3.13 -33.17
C THR A 71 33.50 3.83 -32.71
N VAL A 72 33.83 3.76 -31.43
CA VAL A 72 35.01 4.40 -30.83
C VAL A 72 35.94 3.33 -30.27
N ALA A 73 37.17 3.32 -30.77
CA ALA A 73 38.22 2.35 -30.44
C ALA A 73 39.52 3.03 -29.96
N ALA A 74 39.46 4.32 -29.63
CA ALA A 74 40.59 5.12 -29.19
C ALA A 74 40.21 5.98 -27.97
N PRO A 75 41.19 6.35 -27.13
CA PRO A 75 40.97 7.23 -26.00
C PRO A 75 40.70 8.67 -26.45
N ASP A 76 40.04 9.42 -25.57
CA ASP A 76 39.77 10.85 -25.65
C ASP A 76 39.25 11.34 -27.02
N CYS A 77 38.30 10.60 -27.60
CA CYS A 77 37.54 11.06 -28.75
C CYS A 77 36.42 11.99 -28.31
N VAL A 78 36.17 13.06 -29.06
CA VAL A 78 35.13 14.05 -28.73
C VAL A 78 34.21 14.25 -29.93
N VAL A 79 32.90 14.24 -29.70
CA VAL A 79 31.89 14.56 -30.71
C VAL A 79 30.97 15.65 -30.19
N ARG A 80 30.83 16.74 -30.96
CA ARG A 80 30.08 17.93 -30.56
C ARG A 80 29.00 18.31 -31.56
N GLY A 81 27.76 18.36 -31.09
CA GLY A 81 26.63 18.92 -31.85
C GLY A 81 26.16 18.07 -33.03
N LEU A 82 26.49 16.78 -33.08
CA LEU A 82 26.03 15.88 -34.14
C LEU A 82 24.70 15.21 -33.76
N VAL A 83 23.88 14.95 -34.76
CA VAL A 83 22.74 14.03 -34.68
C VAL A 83 23.19 12.69 -35.26
N LEU A 84 23.17 11.64 -34.46
CA LEU A 84 23.47 10.29 -34.92
C LEU A 84 22.16 9.49 -34.99
N HIS A 85 21.88 8.94 -36.16
CA HIS A 85 20.65 8.20 -36.42
C HIS A 85 20.97 6.76 -36.80
N GLY A 86 20.52 5.82 -35.97
CA GLY A 86 20.69 4.39 -36.20
C GLY A 86 19.75 3.84 -37.26
N ALA A 87 20.17 2.75 -37.91
CA ALA A 87 19.37 2.05 -38.91
C ALA A 87 18.22 1.25 -38.26
N ASP A 88 18.52 0.51 -37.19
CA ASP A 88 17.56 -0.24 -36.38
C ASP A 88 17.56 0.26 -34.92
N PRO A 89 16.41 0.67 -34.37
CA PRO A 89 16.23 0.96 -32.95
C PRO A 89 16.73 -0.12 -31.99
N ALA A 90 16.78 -1.38 -32.41
CA ALA A 90 17.27 -2.49 -31.58
C ALA A 90 18.80 -2.65 -31.60
N GLU A 91 19.52 -1.94 -32.47
CA GLU A 91 20.98 -1.97 -32.57
C GLU A 91 21.64 -0.76 -31.90
N PRO A 92 22.95 -0.82 -31.60
CA PRO A 92 23.68 0.35 -31.13
C PRO A 92 23.76 1.43 -32.21
N VAL A 93 23.46 2.68 -31.86
CA VAL A 93 23.81 3.86 -32.67
C VAL A 93 25.23 4.34 -32.36
N VAL A 94 25.66 4.18 -31.09
CA VAL A 94 27.02 4.45 -30.63
C VAL A 94 27.54 3.23 -29.90
N ARG A 95 28.76 2.81 -30.23
CA ARG A 95 29.50 1.79 -29.48
C ARG A 95 30.85 2.33 -29.05
N VAL A 96 31.11 2.30 -27.74
CA VAL A 96 32.44 2.55 -27.16
C VAL A 96 33.05 1.20 -26.83
N GLU A 97 34.14 0.85 -27.50
CA GLU A 97 34.86 -0.40 -27.29
C GLU A 97 35.63 -0.36 -25.96
N ASP A 98 36.09 -1.52 -25.50
CA ASP A 98 36.92 -1.64 -24.31
C ASP A 98 38.20 -0.80 -24.44
N ALA A 99 38.64 -0.18 -23.34
CA ALA A 99 39.76 0.76 -23.30
C ALA A 99 39.66 1.93 -24.32
N ALA A 100 38.45 2.34 -24.69
CA ALA A 100 38.21 3.54 -25.49
C ALA A 100 37.54 4.65 -24.66
N GLY A 101 37.68 5.90 -25.11
CA GLY A 101 37.16 7.07 -24.40
C GLY A 101 36.37 7.98 -25.34
N LEU A 102 35.12 8.31 -24.98
CA LEU A 102 34.24 9.16 -25.77
C LEU A 102 33.58 10.25 -24.93
N THR A 103 33.72 11.50 -25.37
CA THR A 103 32.86 12.61 -24.93
C THR A 103 31.83 12.95 -26.00
N LEU A 104 30.54 12.91 -25.65
CA LEU A 104 29.42 13.42 -26.44
C LEU A 104 28.93 14.73 -25.84
N GLU A 105 29.00 15.83 -26.58
CA GLU A 105 28.59 17.15 -26.09
C GLU A 105 27.53 17.79 -27.01
N GLY A 106 26.32 17.98 -26.49
CA GLY A 106 25.21 18.57 -27.25
C GLY A 106 24.75 17.68 -28.41
N CYS A 107 24.93 16.36 -28.31
CA CYS A 107 24.58 15.41 -29.35
C CYS A 107 23.16 14.85 -29.17
N GLU A 108 22.50 14.55 -30.28
CA GLU A 108 21.22 13.84 -30.30
C GLU A 108 21.42 12.45 -30.90
N LEU A 109 20.91 11.43 -30.22
CA LEU A 109 21.01 10.03 -30.59
C LEU A 109 19.59 9.50 -30.78
N ASP A 110 19.30 9.05 -31.99
CA ASP A 110 17.97 8.65 -32.40
C ASP A 110 18.00 7.25 -33.03
N ARG A 111 16.98 6.44 -32.73
CA ARG A 111 16.81 5.07 -33.26
C ARG A 111 18.02 4.15 -33.03
N GLY A 112 18.46 4.03 -31.78
CA GLY A 112 19.44 3.03 -31.38
C GLY A 112 19.98 3.31 -29.99
N ARG A 113 20.64 2.32 -29.40
CA ARG A 113 21.21 2.44 -28.06
C ARG A 113 22.64 2.98 -28.07
N VAL A 114 23.06 3.56 -26.96
CA VAL A 114 24.48 3.72 -26.65
C VAL A 114 24.95 2.49 -25.90
N GLU A 115 26.03 1.88 -26.36
CA GLU A 115 26.61 0.70 -25.74
C GLU A 115 28.08 0.99 -25.38
N VAL A 116 28.41 0.82 -24.11
CA VAL A 116 29.79 0.94 -23.61
C VAL A 116 30.22 -0.43 -23.11
N VAL A 117 31.23 -0.97 -23.79
CA VAL A 117 31.74 -2.32 -23.51
C VAL A 117 32.92 -2.19 -22.57
N GLY A 118 32.92 -2.98 -21.51
CA GLY A 118 34.08 -3.16 -20.65
C GLY A 118 34.52 -4.62 -20.58
N SER A 119 35.70 -4.80 -20.02
CA SER A 119 36.27 -6.10 -19.68
C SER A 119 35.75 -6.55 -18.30
N THR A 120 36.12 -7.75 -17.85
CA THR A 120 35.87 -8.18 -16.47
C THR A 120 37.18 -8.21 -15.68
N SER A 121 37.87 -7.08 -15.60
CA SER A 121 39.17 -6.97 -14.94
C SER A 121 39.03 -6.66 -13.44
N ALA A 122 39.84 -7.32 -12.61
CA ALA A 122 39.88 -7.03 -11.17
C ALA A 122 40.37 -5.61 -10.86
N ALA A 123 41.29 -5.09 -11.68
CA ALA A 123 41.80 -3.72 -11.56
C ALA A 123 40.70 -2.68 -11.87
N GLY A 124 39.93 -2.90 -12.95
CA GLY A 124 38.79 -2.06 -13.31
C GLY A 124 37.69 -2.08 -12.25
N ALA A 125 37.36 -3.26 -11.71
CA ALA A 125 36.41 -3.39 -10.61
C ALA A 125 36.86 -2.62 -9.35
N ALA A 126 38.14 -2.70 -8.98
CA ALA A 126 38.69 -1.98 -7.84
C ALA A 126 38.68 -0.45 -8.04
N HIS A 127 39.01 0.02 -9.24
CA HIS A 127 38.89 1.43 -9.60
C HIS A 127 37.43 1.90 -9.51
N ASN A 128 36.51 1.13 -10.09
CA ASN A 128 35.07 1.43 -10.10
C ASN A 128 34.45 1.50 -8.70
N ALA A 129 34.96 0.70 -7.75
CA ALA A 129 34.53 0.75 -6.35
C ALA A 129 34.91 2.06 -5.64
N ALA A 130 35.94 2.78 -6.10
CA ALA A 130 36.40 4.03 -5.50
C ALA A 130 35.65 5.27 -6.03
N LEU A 131 34.95 5.15 -7.17
CA LEU A 131 34.22 6.27 -7.78
C LEU A 131 33.03 6.73 -6.92
N GLY A 132 32.84 8.06 -6.90
CA GLY A 132 31.79 8.80 -6.20
C GLY A 132 31.18 9.91 -7.07
N PHE A 133 30.23 10.68 -6.51
CA PHE A 133 29.45 11.70 -7.25
C PHE A 133 30.31 12.80 -7.90
N ALA A 134 31.44 13.15 -7.28
CA ALA A 134 32.31 14.26 -7.72
C ALA A 134 33.26 13.87 -8.86
N ASP A 135 33.38 12.59 -9.18
CA ASP A 135 34.32 12.14 -10.22
C ASP A 135 33.83 12.55 -11.61
N THR A 136 34.73 13.15 -12.39
CA THR A 136 34.44 13.70 -13.72
C THR A 136 34.74 12.73 -14.86
N LEU A 137 35.52 11.67 -14.59
CA LEU A 137 36.06 10.72 -15.57
C LEU A 137 36.97 11.34 -16.65
N GLU A 138 37.43 12.58 -16.50
CA GLU A 138 38.31 13.24 -17.49
C GLU A 138 39.69 12.57 -17.58
N ALA A 139 40.21 12.06 -16.47
CA ALA A 139 41.46 11.29 -16.46
C ALA A 139 41.27 9.93 -17.17
N ASP A 140 40.15 9.25 -16.89
CA ASP A 140 39.78 7.97 -17.49
C ASP A 140 39.54 8.06 -19.00
N LEU A 141 39.00 9.18 -19.49
CA LEU A 141 38.87 9.42 -20.93
C LEU A 141 40.22 9.46 -21.64
N GLY A 142 41.22 10.06 -21.00
CA GLY A 142 42.58 10.22 -21.53
C GLY A 142 43.41 8.94 -21.48
N ASP A 143 43.19 8.13 -20.45
CA ASP A 143 43.90 6.87 -20.21
C ASP A 143 42.94 5.82 -19.59
N PRO A 144 42.08 5.19 -20.41
CA PRO A 144 41.11 4.21 -19.94
C PRO A 144 41.83 2.92 -19.53
N THR A 145 42.04 2.76 -18.21
CA THR A 145 42.69 1.61 -17.57
C THR A 145 41.77 0.39 -17.50
N GLY A 146 41.33 -0.09 -18.67
CA GLY A 146 40.29 -1.13 -18.82
C GLY A 146 38.87 -0.56 -18.70
N GLY A 147 37.94 -1.10 -19.47
CA GLY A 147 36.58 -0.58 -19.58
C GLY A 147 36.48 0.56 -20.57
N GLY A 148 35.44 0.59 -21.40
CA GLY A 148 35.09 1.79 -22.15
C GLY A 148 34.64 2.92 -21.22
N VAL A 149 35.01 4.16 -21.56
CA VAL A 149 34.69 5.37 -20.80
C VAL A 149 33.84 6.31 -21.64
N LEU A 150 32.70 6.72 -21.10
CA LEU A 150 31.75 7.58 -21.80
C LEU A 150 31.37 8.80 -20.95
N VAL A 151 31.51 10.00 -21.49
CA VAL A 151 30.98 11.22 -20.90
C VAL A 151 29.93 11.82 -21.84
N ILE A 152 28.70 12.01 -21.36
CA ILE A 152 27.63 12.70 -22.10
C ILE A 152 27.30 14.00 -21.39
N ARG A 153 27.31 15.11 -22.14
CA ARG A 153 26.91 16.44 -21.66
C ARG A 153 25.84 17.01 -22.56
N ARG A 154 24.72 17.46 -21.97
CA ARG A 154 23.62 18.10 -22.71
C ARG A 154 23.10 17.22 -23.86
N GLY A 155 23.05 15.91 -23.63
CA GLY A 155 22.68 14.93 -24.65
C GLY A 155 21.18 14.68 -24.71
N ARG A 156 20.73 14.08 -25.82
CA ARG A 156 19.37 13.56 -25.96
C ARG A 156 19.40 12.17 -26.60
N LEU A 157 18.84 11.17 -25.93
CA LEU A 157 18.74 9.79 -26.39
C LEU A 157 17.26 9.45 -26.55
N ARG A 158 16.84 8.98 -27.73
CA ARG A 158 15.44 8.62 -27.97
C ARG A 158 15.24 7.48 -28.96
N GLY A 159 14.07 6.87 -28.89
CA GLY A 159 13.58 5.94 -29.91
C GLY A 159 14.38 4.64 -29.99
N ALA A 160 15.09 4.25 -28.93
CA ALA A 160 15.77 2.97 -28.84
C ALA A 160 14.81 1.85 -28.40
N ARG A 161 15.09 0.63 -28.86
CA ARG A 161 14.47 -0.62 -28.38
C ARG A 161 15.43 -1.36 -27.44
N HIS A 162 14.87 -2.06 -26.47
CA HIS A 162 15.54 -2.79 -25.37
C HIS A 162 16.25 -1.91 -24.32
N GLY A 163 17.04 -0.92 -24.75
CA GLY A 163 17.86 -0.08 -23.87
C GLY A 163 18.21 1.26 -24.53
N ALA A 164 18.24 2.38 -23.82
CA ALA A 164 18.80 3.63 -24.39
C ALA A 164 20.31 3.73 -24.14
N LEU A 165 20.76 3.37 -22.94
CA LEU A 165 22.18 3.28 -22.57
C LEU A 165 22.43 1.95 -21.86
N VAL A 166 23.46 1.23 -22.31
CA VAL A 166 23.88 -0.05 -21.74
C VAL A 166 25.38 0.03 -21.41
N LEU A 167 25.71 -0.24 -20.15
CA LEU A 167 27.09 -0.39 -19.65
C LEU A 167 27.28 -1.83 -19.17
N ALA A 168 28.36 -2.49 -19.60
CA ALA A 168 28.68 -3.86 -19.21
C ALA A 168 30.17 -4.01 -18.85
N GLY A 169 30.52 -5.09 -18.15
CA GLY A 169 31.89 -5.32 -17.66
C GLY A 169 32.31 -4.25 -16.64
N ASP A 170 33.50 -3.69 -16.78
CA ASP A 170 34.06 -2.61 -15.96
C ASP A 170 33.89 -1.21 -16.58
N ALA A 171 32.96 -1.06 -17.55
CA ALA A 171 32.67 0.21 -18.21
C ALA A 171 32.29 1.33 -17.25
N ARG A 172 32.66 2.57 -17.60
CA ARG A 172 32.43 3.78 -16.80
C ARG A 172 31.68 4.81 -17.64
N ALA A 173 30.68 5.44 -17.05
CA ALA A 173 30.04 6.57 -17.68
C ALA A 173 29.71 7.71 -16.71
N ARG A 174 29.79 8.93 -17.22
CA ARG A 174 29.25 10.13 -16.57
C ARG A 174 28.26 10.81 -17.50
N ILE A 175 27.10 11.16 -16.97
CA ILE A 175 26.03 11.79 -17.74
C ILE A 175 25.60 13.06 -17.03
N GLU A 176 25.62 14.18 -17.75
CA GLU A 176 25.26 15.50 -17.25
C GLU A 176 24.17 16.12 -18.15
N ASP A 177 23.11 16.66 -17.55
CA ASP A 177 22.08 17.46 -18.24
C ASP A 177 21.48 16.75 -19.47
N THR A 178 21.22 15.45 -19.35
CA THR A 178 20.85 14.60 -20.49
C THR A 178 19.42 14.10 -20.36
N LEU A 179 18.72 14.04 -21.50
CA LEU A 179 17.36 13.52 -21.62
C LEU A 179 17.36 12.18 -22.33
N VAL A 180 16.82 11.14 -21.68
CA VAL A 180 16.49 9.84 -22.24
C VAL A 180 14.96 9.75 -22.34
N GLU A 181 14.41 9.54 -23.52
CA GLU A 181 12.96 9.56 -23.70
C GLU A 181 12.43 8.61 -24.77
N THR A 182 11.18 8.20 -24.62
CA THR A 182 10.46 7.40 -25.63
C THR A 182 11.23 6.11 -25.96
N ILE A 183 11.45 5.28 -24.94
CA ILE A 183 12.24 4.06 -25.02
C ILE A 183 11.32 2.85 -24.91
N ASP A 184 11.38 1.98 -25.90
CA ASP A 184 10.71 0.68 -25.81
C ASP A 184 11.65 -0.34 -25.16
N GLY A 185 11.73 -0.29 -23.83
CA GLY A 185 12.59 -1.13 -23.01
C GLY A 185 13.05 -0.38 -21.76
N VAL A 186 14.30 -0.63 -21.36
CA VAL A 186 14.92 0.01 -20.21
C VAL A 186 15.54 1.35 -20.61
N GLY A 187 15.43 2.39 -19.79
CA GLY A 187 16.12 3.66 -20.06
C GLY A 187 17.64 3.48 -20.00
N VAL A 188 18.15 3.13 -18.83
CA VAL A 188 19.58 2.89 -18.59
C VAL A 188 19.78 1.56 -17.87
N ALA A 189 20.65 0.72 -18.42
CA ALA A 189 20.96 -0.60 -17.88
C ALA A 189 22.46 -0.76 -17.60
N LEU A 190 22.79 -1.26 -16.41
CA LEU A 190 24.15 -1.59 -15.98
C LEU A 190 24.23 -3.06 -15.57
N SER A 191 25.34 -3.71 -15.91
CA SER A 191 25.70 -5.07 -15.47
C SER A 191 27.15 -5.16 -14.99
N ASP A 192 27.48 -6.31 -14.39
CA ASP A 192 28.85 -6.66 -13.96
C ASP A 192 29.43 -5.66 -12.96
N HIS A 193 30.52 -4.96 -13.27
CA HIS A 193 31.14 -3.97 -12.39
C HIS A 193 30.96 -2.54 -12.92
N ALA A 194 30.03 -2.32 -13.84
CA ALA A 194 29.89 -1.05 -14.52
C ALA A 194 29.48 0.06 -13.55
N VAL A 195 29.94 1.28 -13.82
CA VAL A 195 29.61 2.47 -13.00
C VAL A 195 29.00 3.56 -13.86
N LEU A 196 27.88 4.11 -13.39
CA LEU A 196 27.29 5.32 -13.92
C LEU A 196 27.19 6.41 -12.85
N ILE A 197 27.77 7.57 -13.16
CA ILE A 197 27.56 8.81 -12.41
C ILE A 197 26.60 9.70 -13.22
N ALA A 198 25.37 9.81 -12.76
CA ALA A 198 24.31 10.59 -13.40
C ALA A 198 24.04 11.88 -12.60
N ASP A 199 24.16 13.03 -13.25
CA ASP A 199 23.87 14.35 -12.70
C ASP A 199 22.85 15.05 -13.61
N ARG A 200 21.68 15.42 -13.04
CA ARG A 200 20.55 16.01 -13.78
C ARG A 200 20.10 15.18 -14.99
N LEU A 201 20.18 13.85 -14.88
CA LEU A 201 19.63 12.92 -15.86
C LEU A 201 18.09 12.96 -15.79
N ARG A 202 17.43 12.97 -16.95
CA ARG A 202 15.98 12.82 -17.05
C ARG A 202 15.66 11.60 -17.89
N VAL A 203 14.98 10.63 -17.32
CA VAL A 203 14.48 9.45 -18.04
C VAL A 203 12.96 9.49 -18.02
N ARG A 204 12.33 9.50 -19.19
CA ARG A 204 10.87 9.51 -19.30
C ARG A 204 10.36 8.56 -20.37
N ASP A 205 9.11 8.11 -20.24
CA ASP A 205 8.44 7.31 -21.28
C ASP A 205 9.18 6.02 -21.65
N THR A 206 9.41 5.14 -20.66
CA THR A 206 9.99 3.82 -20.91
C THR A 206 8.91 2.75 -20.87
N SER A 207 8.90 1.76 -21.77
CA SER A 207 7.98 0.61 -21.63
C SER A 207 8.42 -0.35 -20.51
N GLY A 208 9.72 -0.41 -20.20
CA GLY A 208 10.33 -1.14 -19.09
C GLY A 208 10.66 -0.24 -17.89
N SER A 209 11.73 -0.58 -17.17
CA SER A 209 12.22 0.22 -16.03
C SER A 209 13.01 1.45 -16.51
N ALA A 210 12.98 2.56 -15.78
CA ALA A 210 13.78 3.73 -16.18
C ALA A 210 15.27 3.45 -15.97
N LEU A 211 15.63 2.90 -14.80
CA LEU A 211 16.98 2.44 -14.46
C LEU A 211 16.96 0.94 -14.09
N ARG A 212 17.99 0.20 -14.52
CA ARG A 212 18.23 -1.19 -14.11
C ARG A 212 19.71 -1.39 -13.76
N VAL A 213 19.98 -1.93 -12.57
CA VAL A 213 21.32 -2.21 -12.06
C VAL A 213 21.39 -3.69 -11.67
N ARG A 214 22.32 -4.45 -12.26
CA ARG A 214 22.54 -5.89 -12.02
C ARG A 214 24.00 -6.20 -11.73
N GLY A 215 24.28 -7.42 -11.27
CA GLY A 215 25.63 -7.86 -10.91
C GLY A 215 26.16 -7.08 -9.71
N ASP A 216 27.36 -6.51 -9.85
CA ASP A 216 28.05 -5.65 -8.88
C ASP A 216 28.08 -4.18 -9.35
N ALA A 217 27.21 -3.82 -10.29
CA ALA A 217 27.23 -2.51 -10.91
C ALA A 217 26.76 -1.43 -9.93
N ARG A 218 27.20 -0.19 -10.16
CA ARG A 218 26.93 0.95 -9.27
C ARG A 218 26.37 2.13 -10.05
N LEU A 219 25.23 2.64 -9.60
CA LEU A 219 24.61 3.83 -10.17
C LEU A 219 24.50 4.91 -9.10
N LEU A 220 25.17 6.04 -9.35
CA LEU A 220 25.15 7.23 -8.51
C LEU A 220 24.33 8.31 -9.23
N ALA A 221 23.14 8.62 -8.73
CA ALA A 221 22.23 9.61 -9.31
C ALA A 221 22.07 10.84 -8.41
N LEU A 222 22.37 12.01 -8.96
CA LEU A 222 22.16 13.32 -8.35
C LEU A 222 21.14 14.12 -9.19
N ASP A 223 20.19 14.78 -8.54
CA ASP A 223 19.20 15.67 -9.18
C ASP A 223 18.45 15.02 -10.38
N THR A 224 18.30 13.69 -10.33
CA THR A 224 17.80 12.89 -11.46
C THR A 224 16.29 12.74 -11.38
N THR A 225 15.61 12.78 -12.52
CA THR A 225 14.16 12.59 -12.62
C THR A 225 13.82 11.38 -13.47
N LEU A 226 13.04 10.45 -12.90
CA LEU A 226 12.49 9.28 -13.56
C LEU A 226 10.97 9.44 -13.65
N ASP A 227 10.41 9.47 -14.86
CA ASP A 227 8.99 9.78 -15.07
C ASP A 227 8.30 8.79 -16.00
N ARG A 228 7.13 8.28 -15.58
CA ARG A 228 6.27 7.39 -16.39
C ARG A 228 7.00 6.16 -16.95
N ALA A 229 7.73 5.47 -16.08
CA ALA A 229 8.30 4.17 -16.40
C ALA A 229 7.18 3.10 -16.45
N GLY A 230 7.15 2.27 -17.48
CA GLY A 230 6.12 1.23 -17.67
C GLY A 230 6.21 0.10 -16.64
N ARG A 231 7.40 -0.11 -16.05
CA ARG A 231 7.62 -0.99 -14.90
C ARG A 231 8.09 -0.20 -13.70
N ASN A 232 9.36 -0.33 -13.32
CA ASN A 232 9.90 0.30 -12.13
C ASN A 232 10.57 1.64 -12.45
N GLY A 233 10.56 2.59 -11.53
CA GLY A 233 11.44 3.76 -11.65
C GLY A 233 12.90 3.30 -11.67
N ALA A 234 13.33 2.61 -10.62
CA ALA A 234 14.61 1.94 -10.56
C ALA A 234 14.45 0.47 -10.12
N LEU A 235 15.16 -0.43 -10.79
CA LEU A 235 15.27 -1.85 -10.43
C LEU A 235 16.73 -2.17 -10.12
N VAL A 236 16.98 -2.72 -8.93
CA VAL A 236 18.32 -3.13 -8.48
C VAL A 236 18.26 -4.60 -8.09
N GLU A 237 19.13 -5.40 -8.68
CA GLU A 237 19.16 -6.86 -8.52
C GLU A 237 20.60 -7.30 -8.17
N ASP A 238 20.77 -8.58 -7.83
CA ASP A 238 22.04 -9.19 -7.48
C ASP A 238 22.74 -8.44 -6.32
N ARG A 239 23.98 -7.98 -6.48
CA ARG A 239 24.71 -7.16 -5.50
C ARG A 239 24.79 -5.68 -5.93
N GLY A 240 23.92 -5.28 -6.86
CA GLY A 240 23.91 -3.96 -7.45
C GLY A 240 23.74 -2.86 -6.41
N GLU A 241 24.35 -1.72 -6.66
CA GLU A 241 24.28 -0.56 -5.77
C GLU A 241 23.62 0.63 -6.48
N LEU A 242 22.61 1.21 -5.84
CA LEU A 242 21.96 2.44 -6.29
C LEU A 242 22.04 3.47 -5.18
N ARG A 243 22.62 4.64 -5.47
CA ARG A 243 22.60 5.81 -4.60
C ARG A 243 21.89 6.95 -5.30
N MET A 244 20.85 7.49 -4.68
CA MET A 244 20.07 8.60 -5.21
C MET A 244 20.05 9.75 -4.20
N VAL A 245 20.38 10.96 -4.65
CA VAL A 245 20.36 12.19 -3.87
C VAL A 245 19.54 13.23 -4.61
N ASP A 246 18.59 13.87 -3.93
CA ASP A 246 17.70 14.92 -4.50
C ASP A 246 16.91 14.46 -5.75
N CYS A 247 16.64 13.16 -5.85
CA CYS A 247 16.03 12.58 -7.03
C CYS A 247 14.50 12.51 -6.95
N ARG A 248 13.85 12.42 -8.10
CA ARG A 248 12.37 12.37 -8.22
C ARG A 248 11.94 11.21 -9.10
N ILE A 249 11.07 10.36 -8.58
CA ILE A 249 10.47 9.21 -9.28
C ILE A 249 8.96 9.42 -9.33
N ARG A 250 8.36 9.40 -10.53
CA ARG A 250 6.95 9.70 -10.72
C ARG A 250 6.26 8.68 -11.63
N ALA A 251 5.03 8.32 -11.25
CA ALA A 251 4.12 7.55 -12.08
C ALA A 251 4.71 6.23 -12.63
N ALA A 252 5.46 5.50 -11.79
CA ALA A 252 5.97 4.18 -12.16
C ALA A 252 4.81 3.17 -12.29
N GLY A 253 4.81 2.37 -13.36
CA GLY A 253 3.78 1.38 -13.68
C GLY A 253 3.73 0.18 -12.73
N ARG A 254 4.80 -0.03 -11.95
CA ARG A 254 4.87 -0.94 -10.80
C ARG A 254 5.44 -0.20 -9.60
N SER A 255 6.70 -0.48 -9.24
CA SER A 255 7.34 0.09 -8.06
C SER A 255 8.11 1.37 -8.40
N GLY A 256 8.15 2.34 -7.49
CA GLY A 256 9.08 3.47 -7.64
C GLY A 256 10.52 2.99 -7.63
N VAL A 257 10.91 2.27 -6.58
CA VAL A 257 12.20 1.56 -6.46
C VAL A 257 11.94 0.12 -6.06
N GLN A 258 12.58 -0.83 -6.75
CA GLN A 258 12.58 -2.25 -6.42
C GLN A 258 14.01 -2.72 -6.17
N ALA A 259 14.25 -3.37 -5.03
CA ALA A 259 15.51 -4.01 -4.68
C ALA A 259 15.29 -5.50 -4.42
N GLU A 260 16.06 -6.36 -5.08
CA GLU A 260 15.98 -7.82 -4.95
C GLU A 260 17.35 -8.43 -4.65
N HIS A 261 17.37 -9.69 -4.24
CA HIS A 261 18.60 -10.43 -3.93
C HIS A 261 19.44 -9.73 -2.84
N GLU A 262 20.69 -9.38 -3.09
CA GLU A 262 21.60 -8.70 -2.15
C GLU A 262 21.78 -7.20 -2.50
N ALA A 263 20.83 -6.62 -3.23
CA ALA A 263 20.90 -5.26 -3.72
C ALA A 263 21.02 -4.24 -2.58
N ARG A 264 21.78 -3.15 -2.82
CA ARG A 264 21.96 -2.04 -1.87
C ARG A 264 21.40 -0.76 -2.45
N VAL A 265 20.41 -0.17 -1.77
CA VAL A 265 19.74 1.05 -2.19
C VAL A 265 19.85 2.11 -1.12
N HIS A 266 20.41 3.26 -1.49
CA HIS A 266 20.52 4.45 -0.65
C HIS A 266 19.74 5.60 -1.29
N LEU A 267 18.73 6.09 -0.59
CA LEU A 267 17.90 7.23 -1.00
C LEU A 267 18.06 8.35 0.02
N ASN A 268 18.53 9.51 -0.41
CA ASN A 268 18.64 10.70 0.42
C ASN A 268 17.87 11.84 -0.25
N ASP A 269 16.95 12.46 0.50
CA ASP A 269 16.10 13.58 0.04
C ASP A 269 15.35 13.29 -1.27
N CYS A 270 14.98 12.02 -1.48
CA CYS A 270 14.30 11.56 -2.69
C CYS A 270 12.78 11.66 -2.56
N ARG A 271 12.10 11.93 -3.68
CA ARG A 271 10.64 11.95 -3.76
C ARG A 271 10.11 10.88 -4.70
N VAL A 272 9.19 10.03 -4.22
CA VAL A 272 8.49 9.01 -5.01
C VAL A 272 7.00 9.34 -5.00
N THR A 273 6.39 9.54 -6.18
CA THR A 273 4.95 9.85 -6.29
C THR A 273 4.22 8.95 -7.28
N ASP A 274 2.97 8.63 -6.96
CA ASP A 274 1.98 8.00 -7.87
C ASP A 274 2.43 6.65 -8.47
N ALA A 275 3.20 5.87 -7.71
CA ALA A 275 3.53 4.49 -8.09
C ALA A 275 2.26 3.64 -8.17
N LYS A 276 2.11 2.83 -9.22
CA LYS A 276 0.91 1.99 -9.44
C LYS A 276 0.88 0.72 -8.58
N ALA A 277 2.00 0.35 -7.97
CA ALA A 277 2.09 -0.64 -6.90
C ALA A 277 2.73 0.00 -5.65
N SER A 278 3.82 -0.56 -5.13
CA SER A 278 4.52 -0.01 -3.97
C SER A 278 5.43 1.16 -4.34
N ALA A 279 5.63 2.16 -3.46
CA ALA A 279 6.62 3.20 -3.76
C ALA A 279 8.05 2.65 -3.69
N ILE A 280 8.36 1.90 -2.63
CA ILE A 280 9.63 1.19 -2.47
C ILE A 280 9.34 -0.25 -2.06
N ALA A 281 10.01 -1.21 -2.69
CA ALA A 281 9.85 -2.62 -2.38
C ALA A 281 11.23 -3.30 -2.28
N THR A 282 11.42 -4.09 -1.22
CA THR A 282 12.63 -4.89 -0.97
C THR A 282 12.28 -6.37 -0.80
N GLY A 283 13.02 -7.23 -1.48
CA GLY A 283 12.94 -8.69 -1.38
C GLY A 283 14.31 -9.33 -1.18
N GLY A 284 14.33 -10.64 -0.94
CA GLY A 284 15.58 -11.38 -0.71
C GLY A 284 16.34 -10.89 0.52
N ALA A 285 17.64 -10.63 0.37
CA ALA A 285 18.56 -10.06 1.37
C ALA A 285 18.94 -8.60 1.06
N ALA A 286 18.04 -7.86 0.40
CA ALA A 286 18.32 -6.50 -0.02
C ALA A 286 18.42 -5.55 1.18
N HIS A 287 19.22 -4.50 1.03
CA HIS A 287 19.43 -3.45 2.04
C HIS A 287 18.92 -2.12 1.50
N LEU A 288 17.99 -1.51 2.23
CA LEU A 288 17.44 -0.19 1.93
C LEU A 288 17.81 0.79 3.05
N SER A 289 18.38 1.93 2.67
CA SER A 289 18.57 3.11 3.51
C SER A 289 17.83 4.28 2.87
N ALA A 290 16.85 4.85 3.58
CA ALA A 290 16.06 5.99 3.11
C ALA A 290 16.07 7.11 4.16
N ASP A 291 16.65 8.25 3.83
CA ASP A 291 16.78 9.41 4.72
C ASP A 291 16.15 10.65 4.07
N GLY A 292 15.34 11.41 4.82
CA GLY A 292 14.70 12.63 4.31
C GLY A 292 13.72 12.41 3.14
N CYS A 293 13.27 11.17 2.91
CA CYS A 293 12.51 10.82 1.72
C CYS A 293 11.03 11.18 1.85
N ARG A 294 10.40 11.52 0.71
CA ARG A 294 8.96 11.79 0.62
C ARG A 294 8.27 10.83 -0.34
N ILE A 295 7.37 10.01 0.19
CA ILE A 295 6.53 9.08 -0.56
C ILE A 295 5.10 9.59 -0.55
N GLU A 296 4.49 9.69 -1.73
CA GLU A 296 3.15 10.26 -1.86
C GLU A 296 2.27 9.48 -2.85
N ALA A 297 1.07 9.13 -2.39
CA ALA A 297 0.03 8.49 -3.19
C ALA A 297 0.44 7.22 -3.95
N PRO A 298 1.18 6.26 -3.35
CA PRO A 298 1.30 4.95 -3.97
C PRO A 298 -0.07 4.27 -3.98
N ALA A 299 -0.43 3.65 -5.10
CA ALA A 299 -1.66 2.86 -5.19
C ALA A 299 -1.60 1.59 -4.33
N GLY A 300 -0.39 1.09 -4.06
CA GLY A 300 -0.08 0.00 -3.14
C GLY A 300 0.46 0.49 -1.80
N ASN A 301 1.51 -0.17 -1.33
CA ASN A 301 2.20 0.17 -0.08
C ASN A 301 3.15 1.37 -0.25
N GLY A 302 3.45 2.08 0.83
CA GLY A 302 4.56 3.05 0.82
C GLY A 302 5.90 2.33 0.70
N VAL A 303 6.25 1.58 1.74
CA VAL A 303 7.42 0.69 1.76
C VAL A 303 6.94 -0.73 2.05
N VAL A 304 7.41 -1.70 1.27
CA VAL A 304 7.22 -3.13 1.56
C VAL A 304 8.57 -3.83 1.66
N ALA A 305 8.76 -4.60 2.73
CA ALA A 305 9.96 -5.40 2.96
C ALA A 305 9.60 -6.86 3.22
N LEU A 306 10.16 -7.75 2.41
CA LEU A 306 9.97 -9.20 2.45
C LEU A 306 11.34 -9.91 2.47
N GLY A 307 11.36 -11.24 2.53
CA GLY A 307 12.57 -12.03 2.66
C GLY A 307 13.27 -11.82 4.00
N VAL A 308 14.59 -11.69 3.94
CA VAL A 308 15.48 -11.31 5.06
C VAL A 308 16.02 -9.89 4.86
N SER A 309 15.27 -9.05 4.14
CA SER A 309 15.71 -7.69 3.79
C SER A 309 15.85 -6.79 5.02
N GLU A 310 16.81 -5.86 4.95
CA GLU A 310 17.07 -4.87 5.99
C GLU A 310 16.65 -3.48 5.53
N VAL A 311 15.81 -2.82 6.33
CA VAL A 311 15.33 -1.46 6.06
C VAL A 311 15.76 -0.51 7.16
N THR A 312 16.44 0.57 6.81
CA THR A 312 16.70 1.71 7.69
C THR A 312 16.04 2.94 7.10
N MET A 313 15.14 3.58 7.85
CA MET A 313 14.45 4.77 7.38
C MET A 313 14.44 5.88 8.44
N THR A 314 14.85 7.08 8.05
CA THR A 314 14.98 8.23 8.95
C THR A 314 14.36 9.49 8.36
N ALA A 315 13.77 10.32 9.22
CA ALA A 315 13.26 11.66 8.87
C ALA A 315 12.35 11.70 7.62
N SER A 316 11.64 10.61 7.34
CA SER A 316 10.91 10.41 6.08
C SER A 316 9.40 10.55 6.26
N LEU A 317 8.72 10.97 5.20
CA LEU A 317 7.28 11.21 5.16
C LEU A 317 6.62 10.29 4.12
N ILE A 318 5.63 9.50 4.55
CA ILE A 318 4.76 8.71 3.67
C ILE A 318 3.34 9.25 3.79
N THR A 319 2.71 9.60 2.66
CA THR A 319 1.35 10.14 2.64
C THR A 319 0.42 9.45 1.64
N ARG A 320 -0.84 9.25 2.03
CA ARG A 320 -1.93 8.77 1.16
C ARG A 320 -1.68 7.42 0.50
N SER A 321 -1.24 6.42 1.26
CA SER A 321 -1.01 5.07 0.72
C SER A 321 -2.32 4.32 0.48
N GLY A 322 -2.47 3.68 -0.68
CA GLY A 322 -3.66 2.89 -1.03
C GLY A 322 -3.78 1.55 -0.28
N PHE A 323 -2.71 1.13 0.42
CA PHE A 323 -2.70 0.00 1.34
C PHE A 323 -1.98 0.42 2.63
N THR A 324 -1.02 -0.37 3.11
CA THR A 324 -0.25 -0.08 4.31
C THR A 324 0.90 0.90 4.01
N ALA A 325 1.16 1.88 4.88
CA ALA A 325 2.23 2.84 4.65
C ALA A 325 3.62 2.19 4.76
N ILE A 326 3.88 1.37 5.79
CA ILE A 326 5.07 0.52 5.89
C ILE A 326 4.64 -0.90 6.24
N HIS A 327 4.93 -1.86 5.36
CA HIS A 327 4.63 -3.27 5.53
C HIS A 327 5.92 -4.09 5.65
N LEU A 328 6.09 -4.77 6.78
CA LEU A 328 7.23 -5.65 7.07
C LEU A 328 6.70 -7.07 7.22
N GLY A 329 7.14 -7.98 6.36
CA GLY A 329 6.74 -9.37 6.36
C GLY A 329 7.92 -10.33 6.32
N GLU A 330 7.59 -11.63 6.28
CA GLU A 330 8.55 -12.74 6.29
C GLU A 330 9.58 -12.62 7.43
N ASN A 331 10.87 -12.53 7.15
CA ASN A 331 11.95 -12.41 8.15
C ASN A 331 12.68 -11.06 8.03
N SER A 332 12.00 -10.04 7.52
CA SER A 332 12.59 -8.72 7.30
C SER A 332 12.89 -8.00 8.63
N ARG A 333 13.86 -7.08 8.59
CA ARG A 333 14.28 -6.29 9.76
C ARG A 333 14.23 -4.82 9.46
N ALA A 334 13.63 -4.04 10.34
CA ALA A 334 13.52 -2.59 10.17
C ALA A 334 14.03 -1.78 11.36
N ARG A 335 14.72 -0.68 11.07
CA ARG A 335 15.03 0.41 11.99
C ARG A 335 14.44 1.71 11.45
N ILE A 336 13.43 2.26 12.12
CA ILE A 336 12.71 3.45 11.65
C ILE A 336 12.77 4.54 12.72
N GLY A 337 13.21 5.74 12.33
CA GLY A 337 13.47 6.87 13.23
C GLY A 337 12.89 8.19 12.73
N GLY A 338 12.16 8.94 13.55
CA GLY A 338 11.74 10.31 13.21
C GLY A 338 10.85 10.41 11.96
N CYS A 339 10.11 9.34 11.64
CA CYS A 339 9.29 9.25 10.42
C CYS A 339 7.84 9.64 10.68
N ARG A 340 7.15 10.06 9.62
CA ARG A 340 5.72 10.41 9.67
C ARG A 340 4.94 9.66 8.60
N LEU A 341 3.87 8.99 9.01
CA LEU A 341 2.96 8.24 8.16
C LEU A 341 1.58 8.89 8.25
N ASP A 342 1.12 9.49 7.16
CA ASP A 342 -0.16 10.21 7.12
C ASP A 342 -1.11 9.58 6.10
N ARG A 343 -2.28 9.15 6.56
CA ARG A 343 -3.35 8.56 5.75
C ARG A 343 -2.93 7.31 4.97
N SER A 344 -3.43 6.18 5.41
CA SER A 344 -3.33 4.90 4.73
C SER A 344 -4.68 4.20 4.74
N ASP A 345 -5.01 3.46 3.68
CA ASP A 345 -6.31 2.78 3.60
C ASP A 345 -6.39 1.59 4.57
N GLU A 346 -5.25 0.95 4.89
CA GLU A 346 -5.15 -0.17 5.84
C GLU A 346 -4.42 0.23 7.13
N HIS A 347 -3.11 -0.02 7.20
CA HIS A 347 -2.30 0.20 8.40
C HIS A 347 -1.31 1.35 8.21
N GLY A 348 -0.97 2.05 9.29
CA GLY A 348 0.21 2.92 9.27
C GLY A 348 1.47 2.07 9.16
N LEU A 349 1.70 1.24 10.17
CA LEU A 349 2.77 0.25 10.22
C LEU A 349 2.18 -1.15 10.42
N ALA A 350 2.57 -2.10 9.58
CA ALA A 350 2.28 -3.52 9.76
C ALA A 350 3.59 -4.32 9.91
N VAL A 351 3.69 -5.13 10.96
CA VAL A 351 4.80 -6.06 11.22
C VAL A 351 4.21 -7.45 11.40
N VAL A 352 4.41 -8.33 10.42
CA VAL A 352 3.72 -9.64 10.35
C VAL A 352 4.72 -10.77 10.10
N ALA A 353 4.23 -12.01 10.06
CA ALA A 353 5.06 -13.22 9.94
C ALA A 353 6.14 -13.27 11.04
N ALA A 354 7.43 -13.29 10.70
CA ALA A 354 8.56 -13.34 11.64
C ALA A 354 9.42 -12.06 11.56
N ALA A 355 8.85 -10.94 11.09
CA ALA A 355 9.58 -9.70 10.94
C ALA A 355 9.91 -9.04 12.29
N GLU A 356 11.02 -8.30 12.35
CA GLU A 356 11.46 -7.57 13.54
C GLU A 356 11.55 -6.06 13.25
N ALA A 357 10.91 -5.25 14.09
CA ALA A 357 10.89 -3.80 13.93
C ALA A 357 11.37 -3.06 15.18
N LYS A 358 12.33 -2.15 15.00
CA LYS A 358 12.78 -1.19 16.02
C LYS A 358 12.41 0.23 15.58
N ILE A 359 11.51 0.85 16.31
CA ILE A 359 10.87 2.11 15.94
C ILE A 359 11.14 3.16 17.02
N ALA A 360 11.56 4.35 16.61
CA ALA A 360 11.73 5.50 17.49
C ALA A 360 11.14 6.77 16.86
N ASP A 361 10.41 7.57 17.63
CA ASP A 361 9.85 8.86 17.16
C ASP A 361 9.05 8.72 15.85
N LEU A 362 8.20 7.70 15.78
CA LEU A 362 7.28 7.50 14.65
C LEU A 362 5.97 8.22 14.94
N THR A 363 5.50 9.05 14.00
CA THR A 363 4.15 9.60 14.04
C THR A 363 3.27 8.95 12.99
N VAL A 364 2.13 8.39 13.39
CA VAL A 364 1.12 7.82 12.50
C VAL A 364 -0.19 8.59 12.65
N THR A 365 -0.74 9.08 11.55
CA THR A 365 -2.02 9.81 11.50
C THR A 365 -3.00 9.19 10.50
N ASP A 366 -4.27 9.10 10.90
CA ASP A 366 -5.41 8.78 10.02
C ASP A 366 -5.28 7.46 9.22
N ALA A 367 -4.82 6.37 9.85
CA ALA A 367 -4.87 5.03 9.25
C ALA A 367 -6.33 4.49 9.17
N GLY A 368 -6.67 3.79 8.10
CA GLY A 368 -8.03 3.29 7.84
C GLY A 368 -8.45 2.15 8.77
N MET A 369 -7.52 1.25 9.11
CA MET A 369 -7.71 0.13 10.02
C MET A 369 -6.92 0.33 11.32
N CYS A 370 -5.61 0.08 11.32
CA CYS A 370 -4.77 0.20 12.52
C CYS A 370 -3.66 1.23 12.35
N GLY A 371 -3.38 2.04 13.37
CA GLY A 371 -2.17 2.83 13.36
C GLY A 371 -0.91 1.93 13.30
N VAL A 372 -0.85 0.95 14.21
CA VAL A 372 0.18 -0.09 14.22
C VAL A 372 -0.48 -1.46 14.34
N HIS A 373 -0.08 -2.41 13.51
CA HIS A 373 -0.52 -3.80 13.55
C HIS A 373 0.68 -4.74 13.65
N VAL A 374 0.68 -5.60 14.67
CA VAL A 374 1.65 -6.69 14.84
C VAL A 374 0.89 -8.01 14.88
N ALA A 375 1.34 -9.02 14.13
CA ALA A 375 0.70 -10.33 14.05
C ALA A 375 1.71 -11.47 13.90
N ASP A 376 1.21 -12.70 14.00
CA ASP A 376 1.97 -13.95 13.83
C ASP A 376 3.12 -14.08 14.85
N ALA A 377 4.36 -14.27 14.40
CA ALA A 377 5.57 -14.37 15.23
C ALA A 377 6.40 -13.07 15.25
N ALA A 378 5.84 -11.94 14.80
CA ALA A 378 6.56 -10.69 14.64
C ALA A 378 6.90 -9.99 15.97
N GLY A 379 8.09 -9.39 16.02
CA GLY A 379 8.58 -8.63 17.17
C GLY A 379 8.57 -7.11 16.92
N LEU A 380 8.14 -6.33 17.92
CA LEU A 380 8.13 -4.86 17.84
C LEU A 380 8.71 -4.24 19.12
N THR A 381 9.66 -3.32 18.95
CA THR A 381 10.04 -2.37 20.00
C THR A 381 9.78 -0.95 19.49
N MET A 382 8.96 -0.20 20.21
CA MET A 382 8.58 1.15 19.82
C MET A 382 8.78 2.15 20.97
N LEU A 383 9.53 3.22 20.69
CA LEU A 383 9.91 4.25 21.68
C LEU A 383 9.45 5.65 21.25
N ALA A 384 8.84 6.39 22.17
CA ALA A 384 8.47 7.80 22.00
C ALA A 384 7.63 8.08 20.73
N SER A 385 6.83 7.10 20.32
CA SER A 385 6.02 7.18 19.11
C SER A 385 4.60 7.62 19.38
N ARG A 386 3.98 8.19 18.36
CA ARG A 386 2.65 8.78 18.42
C ARG A 386 1.73 8.22 17.36
N ILE A 387 0.58 7.71 17.79
CA ILE A 387 -0.46 7.18 16.93
C ILE A 387 -1.73 7.99 17.19
N ASP A 388 -2.25 8.64 16.15
CA ASP A 388 -3.37 9.57 16.27
C ASP A 388 -4.42 9.27 15.18
N GLY A 389 -5.55 8.67 15.58
CA GLY A 389 -6.56 8.13 14.68
C GLY A 389 -6.51 6.60 14.56
N GLY A 390 -7.16 6.05 13.53
CA GLY A 390 -7.32 4.61 13.36
C GLY A 390 -8.71 4.09 13.77
N GLU A 391 -9.09 2.92 13.25
CA GLU A 391 -10.14 2.11 13.90
C GLU A 391 -9.62 1.61 15.25
N THR A 392 -8.48 0.92 15.24
CA THR A 392 -7.68 0.57 16.42
C THR A 392 -6.37 1.36 16.38
N GLY A 393 -5.93 1.93 17.49
CA GLY A 393 -4.64 2.64 17.54
C GLY A 393 -3.48 1.67 17.32
N VAL A 394 -3.33 0.71 18.23
CA VAL A 394 -2.31 -0.35 18.17
C VAL A 394 -2.98 -1.71 18.37
N ARG A 395 -2.74 -2.66 17.47
CA ARG A 395 -3.21 -4.04 17.57
C ARG A 395 -2.04 -5.02 17.62
N LEU A 396 -1.93 -5.77 18.71
CA LEU A 396 -0.87 -6.74 18.96
C LEU A 396 -1.48 -8.15 19.00
N ARG A 397 -1.11 -9.02 18.05
CA ARG A 397 -1.56 -10.41 17.92
C ARG A 397 -0.39 -11.36 17.71
N SER A 398 0.73 -11.11 18.39
CA SER A 398 1.91 -11.96 18.33
C SER A 398 2.28 -12.50 19.71
N ALA A 399 2.68 -13.77 19.74
CA ALA A 399 3.27 -14.40 20.91
C ALA A 399 4.69 -13.89 21.21
N THR A 400 5.37 -13.29 20.23
CA THR A 400 6.62 -12.57 20.43
C THR A 400 6.32 -11.25 21.14
N GLU A 401 7.14 -10.91 22.15
CA GLU A 401 6.90 -9.71 22.95
C GLU A 401 6.93 -8.44 22.09
N SER A 402 5.88 -7.64 22.23
CA SER A 402 5.81 -6.29 21.68
C SER A 402 5.93 -5.26 22.81
N GLU A 403 6.95 -4.40 22.75
CA GLU A 403 7.24 -3.36 23.74
C GLU A 403 6.90 -1.97 23.21
N LEU A 404 6.06 -1.23 23.96
CA LEU A 404 5.76 0.18 23.72
C LEU A 404 6.22 1.02 24.91
N ARG A 405 7.22 1.87 24.69
CA ARG A 405 7.80 2.78 25.67
C ARG A 405 7.48 4.22 25.34
N GLU A 406 6.97 4.98 26.31
CA GLU A 406 6.72 6.43 26.21
C GLU A 406 5.86 6.78 24.98
N CYS A 407 5.00 5.86 24.57
CA CYS A 407 4.16 6.02 23.38
C CYS A 407 2.87 6.75 23.72
N VAL A 408 2.31 7.43 22.72
CA VAL A 408 1.02 8.11 22.81
C VAL A 408 0.08 7.55 21.77
N VAL A 409 -1.04 6.99 22.22
CA VAL A 409 -2.13 6.53 21.34
C VAL A 409 -3.36 7.39 21.59
N ASN A 410 -3.90 8.01 20.57
CA ASN A 410 -4.94 9.01 20.70
C ASN A 410 -6.01 8.89 19.61
N ARG A 411 -7.24 9.26 19.92
CA ARG A 411 -8.36 9.40 18.96
C ARG A 411 -8.68 8.15 18.13
N SER A 412 -8.51 6.96 18.72
CA SER A 412 -8.89 5.70 18.07
C SER A 412 -10.42 5.52 18.09
N ARG A 413 -11.03 5.18 16.95
CA ARG A 413 -12.49 5.07 16.82
C ARG A 413 -13.10 3.96 17.68
N ARG A 414 -12.39 2.84 17.86
CA ARG A 414 -12.76 1.73 18.75
C ARG A 414 -11.80 1.65 19.94
N THR A 415 -10.67 0.99 19.77
CA THR A 415 -9.78 0.65 20.89
C THR A 415 -8.45 1.37 20.73
N GLY A 416 -7.93 1.94 21.81
CA GLY A 416 -6.59 2.51 21.82
C GLY A 416 -5.54 1.43 21.56
N VAL A 417 -5.40 0.48 22.49
CA VAL A 417 -4.50 -0.68 22.37
C VAL A 417 -5.28 -1.98 22.52
N GLU A 418 -5.24 -2.83 21.50
CA GLU A 418 -5.86 -4.15 21.46
C GLU A 418 -4.76 -5.22 21.52
N ILE A 419 -4.83 -6.10 22.53
CA ILE A 419 -3.92 -7.22 22.73
C ILE A 419 -4.76 -8.49 22.53
N GLY A 420 -4.52 -9.16 21.40
CA GLY A 420 -5.26 -10.36 21.01
C GLY A 420 -4.84 -11.60 21.79
N ALA A 421 -5.60 -12.68 21.62
CA ALA A 421 -5.36 -13.94 22.30
C ALA A 421 -3.89 -14.41 22.21
N ASP A 422 -3.37 -14.91 23.33
CA ASP A 422 -2.00 -15.41 23.49
C ASP A 422 -0.87 -14.39 23.20
N ALA A 423 -1.20 -13.12 22.95
CA ALA A 423 -0.20 -12.10 22.67
C ALA A 423 0.53 -11.65 23.94
N VAL A 424 1.79 -11.26 23.79
CA VAL A 424 2.62 -10.75 24.88
C VAL A 424 2.94 -9.27 24.63
N ALA A 425 2.48 -8.40 25.53
CA ALA A 425 2.65 -6.97 25.38
C ALA A 425 3.18 -6.31 26.67
N THR A 426 4.19 -5.45 26.50
CA THR A 426 4.73 -4.61 27.56
C THR A 426 4.52 -3.13 27.21
N LEU A 427 3.79 -2.41 28.06
CA LEU A 427 3.49 -0.99 27.92
C LEU A 427 4.16 -0.23 29.06
N TYR A 428 5.16 0.60 28.76
CA TYR A 428 5.87 1.40 29.76
C TYR A 428 5.67 2.89 29.51
N ALA A 429 5.17 3.62 30.50
CA ALA A 429 4.87 5.05 30.41
C ALA A 429 4.01 5.43 29.18
N THR A 430 3.19 4.49 28.69
CA THR A 430 2.34 4.68 27.51
C THR A 430 1.05 5.38 27.89
N ARG A 431 0.69 6.42 27.13
CA ARG A 431 -0.52 7.22 27.32
C ARG A 431 -1.53 6.93 26.24
N ILE A 432 -2.75 6.60 26.65
CA ILE A 432 -3.84 6.27 25.75
C ILE A 432 -4.98 7.25 26.04
N ALA A 433 -5.51 7.92 25.01
CA ALA A 433 -6.59 8.86 25.22
C ALA A 433 -7.62 8.89 24.09
N GLU A 434 -8.80 9.42 24.39
CA GLU A 434 -9.87 9.73 23.42
C GLU A 434 -10.26 8.52 22.56
N SER A 435 -10.34 7.33 23.19
CA SER A 435 -10.74 6.08 22.51
C SER A 435 -12.24 5.83 22.64
N GLY A 436 -12.86 5.25 21.61
CA GLY A 436 -14.32 5.03 21.56
C GLY A 436 -14.84 3.94 22.52
N SER A 437 -14.39 2.70 22.36
CA SER A 437 -14.90 1.53 23.07
C SER A 437 -14.06 1.13 24.29
N ALA A 438 -12.74 1.10 24.15
CA ALA A 438 -11.83 0.79 25.26
C ALA A 438 -10.49 1.53 25.11
N GLY A 439 -9.85 1.88 26.23
CA GLY A 439 -8.48 2.36 26.20
C GLY A 439 -7.51 1.23 25.86
N VAL A 440 -7.49 0.21 26.73
CA VAL A 440 -6.77 -1.05 26.50
C VAL A 440 -7.76 -2.20 26.56
N SER A 441 -7.69 -3.12 25.60
CA SER A 441 -8.44 -4.37 25.60
C SER A 441 -7.47 -5.54 25.54
N VAL A 442 -7.60 -6.47 26.48
CA VAL A 442 -6.81 -7.70 26.57
C VAL A 442 -7.72 -8.88 26.35
N GLU A 443 -7.50 -9.67 25.31
CA GLU A 443 -8.26 -10.88 25.03
C GLU A 443 -7.84 -12.04 25.95
N SER A 444 -8.58 -13.14 25.89
CA SER A 444 -8.31 -14.33 26.69
C SER A 444 -6.95 -14.94 26.38
N GLY A 445 -6.24 -15.35 27.44
CA GLY A 445 -4.90 -15.95 27.35
C GLY A 445 -3.75 -14.96 27.10
N ALA A 446 -4.05 -13.69 26.79
CA ALA A 446 -3.03 -12.69 26.55
C ALA A 446 -2.31 -12.25 27.83
N ARG A 447 -1.04 -11.86 27.70
CA ARG A 447 -0.19 -11.37 28.79
C ARG A 447 0.10 -9.89 28.60
N LEU A 448 -0.37 -9.09 29.55
CA LEU A 448 -0.10 -7.66 29.60
C LEU A 448 0.76 -7.32 30.81
N ARG A 449 1.89 -6.65 30.57
CA ARG A 449 2.60 -5.87 31.58
C ARG A 449 2.42 -4.38 31.28
N MET A 450 1.90 -3.62 32.24
CA MET A 450 1.77 -2.17 32.12
C MET A 450 2.41 -1.47 33.33
N ASP A 451 3.35 -0.56 33.09
CA ASP A 451 4.08 0.15 34.14
C ASP A 451 4.12 1.65 33.84
N GLY A 452 3.43 2.44 34.65
CA GLY A 452 3.28 3.88 34.44
C GLY A 452 2.41 4.25 33.24
N GLY A 453 2.29 5.56 33.00
CA GLY A 453 1.43 6.09 31.94
C GLY A 453 -0.04 6.18 32.38
N GLY A 454 -0.96 6.04 31.43
CA GLY A 454 -2.37 6.09 31.79
C GLY A 454 -3.35 6.13 30.62
N ILE A 455 -4.63 6.03 30.97
CA ILE A 455 -5.77 5.92 30.08
C ILE A 455 -6.73 7.07 30.40
N PHE A 456 -7.05 7.90 29.41
CA PHE A 456 -7.70 9.19 29.63
C PHE A 456 -8.87 9.42 28.67
N ALA A 457 -9.97 10.01 29.16
CA ALA A 457 -11.06 10.49 28.31
C ALA A 457 -11.59 9.41 27.33
N VAL A 458 -11.80 8.19 27.81
CA VAL A 458 -12.29 7.06 27.00
C VAL A 458 -13.82 7.04 27.08
N ALA A 459 -14.50 6.96 25.93
CA ALA A 459 -15.98 6.94 25.92
C ALA A 459 -16.56 5.61 26.47
N GLY A 460 -15.84 4.50 26.32
CA GLY A 460 -16.15 3.23 26.98
C GLY A 460 -15.33 2.99 28.26
N SER A 461 -14.81 1.77 28.42
CA SER A 461 -14.06 1.37 29.62
C SER A 461 -12.56 1.67 29.49
N GLY A 462 -11.88 2.00 30.58
CA GLY A 462 -10.45 2.29 30.56
C GLY A 462 -9.61 1.06 30.14
N LEU A 463 -9.50 0.09 31.05
CA LEU A 463 -8.83 -1.19 30.82
C LEU A 463 -9.86 -2.33 30.86
N VAL A 464 -9.94 -3.12 29.79
CA VAL A 464 -10.83 -4.27 29.65
C VAL A 464 -9.99 -5.54 29.61
N LEU A 465 -10.23 -6.44 30.55
CA LEU A 465 -9.55 -7.71 30.69
C LEU A 465 -10.53 -8.82 30.35
N GLY A 466 -10.23 -9.56 29.30
CA GLY A 466 -11.02 -10.69 28.83
C GLY A 466 -11.03 -11.86 29.82
N ARG A 467 -11.74 -12.92 29.46
CA ARG A 467 -11.85 -14.12 30.29
C ARG A 467 -10.46 -14.70 30.58
N ASP A 468 -10.21 -15.06 31.84
CA ASP A 468 -8.96 -15.68 32.31
C ASP A 468 -7.68 -14.84 32.07
N ALA A 469 -7.81 -13.55 31.75
CA ALA A 469 -6.66 -12.66 31.58
C ALA A 469 -5.94 -12.43 32.92
N THR A 470 -4.61 -12.40 32.90
CA THR A 470 -3.76 -12.24 34.09
C THR A 470 -2.72 -11.12 33.92
N PRO A 471 -3.16 -9.85 33.87
CA PRO A 471 -2.25 -8.73 33.69
C PRO A 471 -1.44 -8.42 34.96
N THR A 472 -0.30 -7.77 34.79
CA THR A 472 0.43 -7.07 35.85
C THR A 472 0.46 -5.58 35.50
N VAL A 473 -0.23 -4.78 36.30
CA VAL A 473 -0.39 -3.34 36.08
C VAL A 473 0.12 -2.59 37.29
N ARG A 474 1.00 -1.61 37.09
CA ARG A 474 1.59 -0.83 38.19
C ARG A 474 1.63 0.65 37.85
N GLY A 475 1.25 1.49 38.82
CA GLY A 475 1.50 2.93 38.74
C GLY A 475 0.76 3.64 37.61
N ILE A 476 -0.35 3.08 37.12
CA ILE A 476 -1.11 3.70 36.02
C ILE A 476 -2.15 4.67 36.56
N ARG A 477 -2.58 5.58 35.69
CA ARG A 477 -3.73 6.43 35.95
C ARG A 477 -4.84 6.18 34.94
N VAL A 478 -6.06 6.02 35.42
CA VAL A 478 -7.27 5.95 34.60
C VAL A 478 -8.18 7.12 34.99
N ASP A 479 -8.47 8.03 34.06
CA ASP A 479 -9.24 9.25 34.36
C ASP A 479 -10.25 9.57 33.26
N GLY A 480 -11.51 9.77 33.64
CA GLY A 480 -12.58 10.18 32.73
C GLY A 480 -12.99 9.05 31.78
N THR A 481 -13.64 8.01 32.30
CA THR A 481 -14.16 6.90 31.50
C THR A 481 -15.69 6.95 31.44
N GLY A 482 -16.27 6.73 30.26
CA GLY A 482 -17.73 6.70 30.08
C GLY A 482 -18.38 5.37 30.52
N LYS A 483 -17.56 4.36 30.84
CA LYS A 483 -17.98 3.13 31.54
C LYS A 483 -17.11 2.91 32.79
N ASN A 484 -16.48 1.74 32.91
CA ASN A 484 -15.70 1.35 34.08
C ASN A 484 -14.26 1.86 33.92
N GLY A 485 -13.57 2.11 35.03
CA GLY A 485 -12.13 2.36 35.00
C GLY A 485 -11.37 1.11 34.57
N ILE A 486 -11.57 0.01 35.29
CA ILE A 486 -11.05 -1.32 34.95
C ILE A 486 -12.19 -2.35 35.01
N LEU A 487 -12.31 -3.17 33.95
CA LEU A 487 -13.30 -4.23 33.81
C LEU A 487 -12.57 -5.57 33.73
N PHE A 488 -12.79 -6.44 34.72
CA PHE A 488 -12.37 -7.83 34.74
C PHE A 488 -13.51 -8.71 34.21
N GLY A 489 -13.25 -9.45 33.14
CA GLY A 489 -14.15 -10.48 32.65
C GLY A 489 -14.19 -11.70 33.59
N ASP A 490 -15.03 -12.68 33.24
CA ASP A 490 -15.19 -13.90 34.04
C ASP A 490 -13.84 -14.64 34.20
N GLY A 491 -13.54 -15.15 35.39
CA GLY A 491 -12.30 -15.87 35.70
C GLY A 491 -11.01 -15.05 35.60
N ALA A 492 -11.08 -13.76 35.26
CA ALA A 492 -9.90 -12.92 35.14
C ALA A 492 -9.22 -12.72 36.51
N GLY A 493 -7.89 -12.69 36.51
CA GLY A 493 -7.07 -12.48 37.70
C GLY A 493 -6.07 -11.36 37.46
N GLY A 494 -4.91 -11.47 38.09
CA GLY A 494 -3.80 -10.53 37.91
C GLY A 494 -3.63 -9.56 39.07
N LEU A 495 -2.63 -8.70 38.94
CA LEU A 495 -2.14 -7.81 39.99
C LEU A 495 -2.18 -6.36 39.52
N ILE A 496 -2.90 -5.51 40.25
CA ILE A 496 -2.96 -4.06 40.02
C ILE A 496 -2.35 -3.36 41.23
N GLU A 497 -1.28 -2.61 41.03
CA GLU A 497 -0.52 -1.95 42.10
C GLU A 497 -0.50 -0.43 41.92
N HIS A 498 -0.64 0.30 43.02
CA HIS A 498 -0.38 1.74 43.12
C HIS A 498 -1.01 2.57 42.01
N SER A 499 -2.22 2.21 41.59
CA SER A 499 -2.90 2.80 40.44
C SER A 499 -4.05 3.69 40.88
N ASP A 500 -4.25 4.79 40.16
CA ASP A 500 -5.26 5.80 40.45
C ASP A 500 -6.40 5.73 39.43
N LEU A 501 -7.62 5.60 39.91
CA LEU A 501 -8.83 5.64 39.09
C LEU A 501 -9.67 6.84 39.48
N SER A 502 -10.10 7.65 38.52
CA SER A 502 -10.96 8.80 38.80
C SER A 502 -12.00 9.09 37.73
N ALA A 503 -13.11 9.73 38.14
CA ALA A 503 -14.16 10.21 37.23
C ALA A 503 -14.67 9.12 36.27
N CYS A 504 -15.00 7.94 36.81
CA CYS A 504 -15.61 6.84 36.06
C CYS A 504 -17.15 6.93 36.16
N ALA A 505 -17.85 6.76 35.04
CA ALA A 505 -19.32 6.86 35.01
C ALA A 505 -20.04 5.62 35.57
N TYR A 506 -19.38 4.46 35.51
CA TYR A 506 -19.82 3.21 36.12
C TYR A 506 -18.89 2.85 37.30
N PRO A 507 -19.12 1.74 38.05
CA PRO A 507 -18.20 1.36 39.10
C PRO A 507 -16.75 1.37 38.60
N ALA A 508 -15.87 2.03 39.34
CA ALA A 508 -14.48 2.22 38.91
C ALA A 508 -13.79 0.87 38.64
N LEU A 509 -14.10 -0.13 39.44
CA LEU A 509 -13.71 -1.53 39.25
C LEU A 509 -14.96 -2.39 39.03
N HIS A 510 -14.99 -3.14 37.92
CA HIS A 510 -15.98 -4.20 37.72
C HIS A 510 -15.30 -5.56 37.73
N ILE A 511 -15.81 -6.48 38.54
CA ILE A 511 -15.27 -7.82 38.76
C ILE A 511 -16.28 -8.85 38.25
N GLY A 512 -15.92 -9.57 37.19
CA GLY A 512 -16.72 -10.62 36.57
C GLY A 512 -16.92 -11.85 37.45
N ARG A 513 -17.67 -12.83 36.94
CA ARG A 513 -17.96 -14.07 37.68
C ARG A 513 -16.68 -14.84 37.95
N ASP A 514 -16.51 -15.35 39.17
CA ASP A 514 -15.35 -16.16 39.58
C ASP A 514 -13.97 -15.49 39.35
N ALA A 515 -13.93 -14.18 39.15
CA ALA A 515 -12.69 -13.43 38.97
C ALA A 515 -11.99 -13.22 40.32
N GLU A 516 -10.67 -13.43 40.36
CA GLU A 516 -9.83 -13.36 41.57
C GLU A 516 -8.68 -12.33 41.45
N PRO A 517 -8.96 -11.04 41.13
CA PRO A 517 -7.90 -10.04 41.01
C PRO A 517 -7.39 -9.55 42.37
N ARG A 518 -6.11 -9.18 42.42
CA ARG A 518 -5.48 -8.57 43.59
C ARG A 518 -5.14 -7.11 43.33
N PHE A 519 -5.57 -6.24 44.24
CA PHE A 519 -5.30 -4.81 44.22
C PHE A 519 -4.44 -4.43 45.43
N VAL A 520 -3.34 -3.72 45.20
CA VAL A 520 -2.41 -3.27 46.25
C VAL A 520 -2.19 -1.77 46.13
N GLY A 521 -2.47 -0.99 47.18
CA GLY A 521 -2.20 0.45 47.22
C GLY A 521 -2.95 1.27 46.17
N CYS A 522 -4.08 0.80 45.65
CA CYS A 522 -4.87 1.48 44.62
C CYS A 522 -5.79 2.55 45.22
N ARG A 523 -6.03 3.64 44.48
CA ARG A 523 -6.84 4.76 44.95
C ARG A 523 -7.95 5.10 43.96
N ILE A 524 -9.18 5.24 44.45
CA ILE A 524 -10.35 5.58 43.64
C ILE A 524 -10.88 6.94 44.08
N PHE A 525 -11.01 7.87 43.14
CA PHE A 525 -11.43 9.25 43.41
C PHE A 525 -12.68 9.65 42.63
N ASP A 526 -13.58 10.38 43.26
CA ASP A 526 -14.63 11.14 42.55
C ASP A 526 -15.49 10.27 41.61
N CYS A 527 -15.88 9.07 42.07
CA CYS A 527 -16.71 8.10 41.35
C CYS A 527 -18.03 7.85 42.10
N ALA A 528 -19.11 7.53 41.39
CA ALA A 528 -20.39 7.19 42.03
C ALA A 528 -20.31 5.87 42.82
N ARG A 529 -19.55 4.89 42.33
CA ARG A 529 -19.28 3.62 43.01
C ARG A 529 -17.83 3.20 42.80
N ASP A 530 -17.22 2.63 43.82
CA ASP A 530 -15.85 2.10 43.73
C ASP A 530 -15.80 0.72 43.05
N VAL A 531 -16.53 -0.27 43.54
CA VAL A 531 -16.48 -1.66 43.07
C VAL A 531 -17.88 -2.19 42.76
N GLY A 532 -18.00 -2.92 41.65
CA GLY A 532 -19.15 -3.77 41.34
C GLY A 532 -18.67 -5.20 41.08
N HIS A 533 -19.27 -6.19 41.75
CA HIS A 533 -18.92 -7.61 41.56
C HIS A 533 -20.10 -8.41 41.02
N SER A 534 -19.78 -9.50 40.33
CA SER A 534 -20.72 -10.55 39.94
C SER A 534 -20.64 -11.73 40.90
N ASP A 535 -21.55 -12.70 40.78
CA ASP A 535 -21.57 -13.89 41.63
C ASP A 535 -20.21 -14.63 41.60
N GLY A 536 -19.75 -15.12 42.75
CA GLY A 536 -18.50 -15.89 42.85
C GLY A 536 -17.20 -15.10 42.75
N ALA A 537 -17.24 -13.78 42.48
CA ALA A 537 -16.05 -12.93 42.48
C ALA A 537 -15.33 -12.89 43.84
N ARG A 538 -14.00 -13.00 43.83
CA ARG A 538 -13.16 -12.99 45.04
C ARG A 538 -12.00 -11.99 44.93
N PRO A 539 -12.27 -10.68 44.81
CA PRO A 539 -11.21 -9.69 44.76
C PRO A 539 -10.51 -9.57 46.12
N VAL A 540 -9.19 -9.37 46.10
CA VAL A 540 -8.38 -9.09 47.29
C VAL A 540 -7.90 -7.64 47.23
N PHE A 541 -8.17 -6.87 48.28
CA PHE A 541 -7.75 -5.48 48.42
C PHE A 541 -6.77 -5.34 49.59
N GLU A 542 -5.62 -4.74 49.33
CA GLU A 542 -4.57 -4.45 50.31
C GLU A 542 -4.21 -2.96 50.20
N ASP A 543 -4.30 -2.21 51.29
CA ASP A 543 -3.99 -0.76 51.35
C ASP A 543 -4.73 0.10 50.29
N CYS A 544 -5.94 -0.29 49.90
CA CYS A 544 -6.73 0.41 48.87
C CYS A 544 -7.72 1.42 49.49
N VAL A 545 -7.84 2.61 48.89
CA VAL A 545 -8.61 3.72 49.47
C VAL A 545 -9.59 4.34 48.47
N SER A 546 -10.83 4.54 48.90
CA SER A 546 -11.86 5.33 48.20
C SER A 546 -11.92 6.76 48.76
N VAL A 547 -11.85 7.77 47.89
CA VAL A 547 -11.83 9.19 48.27
C VAL A 547 -12.92 9.94 47.50
N ARG A 548 -13.88 10.55 48.21
CA ARG A 548 -15.04 11.25 47.61
C ARG A 548 -15.80 10.34 46.63
N VAL A 549 -16.01 9.09 47.03
CA VAL A 549 -16.84 8.11 46.31
C VAL A 549 -18.21 8.06 46.98
N GLU A 550 -19.30 8.13 46.22
CA GLU A 550 -20.67 8.18 46.78
C GLU A 550 -21.07 6.85 47.46
N THR A 551 -20.80 5.73 46.77
CA THR A 551 -21.02 4.37 47.28
C THR A 551 -19.68 3.64 47.40
N SER A 552 -19.18 3.50 48.62
CA SER A 552 -17.91 2.82 48.90
C SER A 552 -18.13 1.42 49.46
N THR A 553 -17.44 0.44 48.89
CA THR A 553 -17.46 -0.99 49.29
C THR A 553 -16.07 -1.51 49.70
N LEU A 554 -15.02 -0.70 49.55
CA LEU A 554 -13.67 -1.06 50.02
C LEU A 554 -13.56 -1.18 51.56
N PRO A 555 -12.80 -2.17 52.07
CA PRO A 555 -12.74 -2.50 53.50
C PRO A 555 -12.16 -1.42 54.42
N ASP A 556 -11.30 -0.52 53.90
CA ASP A 556 -10.68 0.58 54.67
C ASP A 556 -11.19 1.99 54.26
N SER A 557 -12.48 2.09 53.95
CA SER A 557 -13.10 3.37 53.61
C SER A 557 -13.38 4.21 54.86
N SER A 558 -12.52 5.19 55.16
CA SER A 558 -12.83 6.23 56.15
C SER A 558 -13.77 7.28 55.53
N PRO A 559 -15.00 7.48 56.02
CA PRO A 559 -15.86 8.55 55.55
C PRO A 559 -15.27 9.89 55.97
N GLY A 560 -14.89 10.73 55.01
CA GLY A 560 -14.71 12.17 55.19
C GLY A 560 -13.78 12.59 56.34
N THR A 561 -12.47 12.36 56.20
CA THR A 561 -11.47 13.01 57.06
C THR A 561 -11.11 14.39 56.49
N PRO A 562 -11.11 15.49 57.27
CA PRO A 562 -10.54 16.77 56.85
C PRO A 562 -9.05 16.57 56.52
N GLY A 563 -8.66 16.79 55.26
CA GLY A 563 -7.30 16.52 54.78
C GLY A 563 -7.15 15.34 53.80
N ALA A 564 -8.26 14.82 53.25
CA ALA A 564 -8.23 13.82 52.19
C ALA A 564 -7.26 14.21 51.04
N PRO A 565 -6.47 13.27 50.49
CA PRO A 565 -5.49 13.57 49.47
C PRO A 565 -6.15 14.26 48.26
N PRO A 566 -5.50 15.30 47.71
CA PRO A 566 -6.03 16.01 46.55
C PRO A 566 -6.20 15.04 45.38
N ARG A 567 -7.23 15.26 44.56
CA ARG A 567 -7.40 14.51 43.31
C ARG A 567 -6.09 14.61 42.51
N PRO A 568 -5.60 13.51 41.94
CA PRO A 568 -4.49 13.56 41.00
C PRO A 568 -4.79 14.62 39.90
N THR A 569 -3.85 15.52 39.60
CA THR A 569 -4.08 16.60 38.61
C THR A 569 -4.30 16.02 37.22
N THR A 570 -5.45 16.23 36.58
CA THR A 570 -5.70 15.72 35.22
C THR A 570 -4.56 16.14 34.30
N PRO A 571 -3.86 15.18 33.66
CA PRO A 571 -2.72 15.53 32.84
C PRO A 571 -3.18 16.38 31.66
N ALA A 572 -2.29 17.24 31.17
CA ALA A 572 -2.59 18.11 30.04
C ALA A 572 -3.16 17.28 28.86
N PRO A 573 -4.17 17.82 28.15
CA PRO A 573 -4.76 17.15 27.00
C PRO A 573 -3.68 16.80 25.99
N ILE A 574 -3.84 15.65 25.34
CA ILE A 574 -2.91 15.17 24.33
C ILE A 574 -3.12 16.02 23.07
N GLY A 575 -2.32 17.08 22.90
CA GLY A 575 -2.53 18.07 21.83
C GLY A 575 -2.46 17.45 20.44
N ARG A 576 -3.42 17.70 19.55
CA ARG A 576 -3.52 17.06 18.23
C ARG A 576 -2.20 17.07 17.46
N VAL A 577 -1.92 15.98 16.75
CA VAL A 577 -0.88 16.00 15.73
C VAL A 577 -1.37 16.92 14.61
N ALA A 578 -0.62 17.97 14.31
CA ALA A 578 -0.92 18.81 13.17
C ALA A 578 -0.78 17.94 11.89
N PRO A 579 -1.76 17.98 10.96
CA PRO A 579 -1.60 17.30 9.69
C PRO A 579 -0.31 17.77 9.03
N VAL A 580 0.50 16.82 8.53
CA VAL A 580 1.80 17.16 7.94
C VAL A 580 1.56 18.09 6.77
N GLY A 581 2.22 19.26 6.79
CA GLY A 581 2.01 20.38 5.88
C GLY A 581 1.72 19.96 4.44
N ALA A 582 0.47 20.20 4.03
CA ALA A 582 0.26 20.90 2.79
C ALA A 582 1.14 22.16 2.87
N SER A 583 2.12 22.27 1.97
CA SER A 583 2.59 23.60 1.59
C SER A 583 1.34 24.43 1.28
N PRO A 584 1.25 25.72 1.67
CA PRO A 584 0.12 26.52 1.27
C PRO A 584 0.02 26.42 -0.24
N ALA A 585 -0.99 25.72 -0.73
CA ALA A 585 -1.44 25.93 -2.09
C ALA A 585 -1.67 27.45 -2.17
N PRO A 586 -1.21 28.14 -3.23
CA PRO A 586 -1.61 29.51 -3.44
C PRO A 586 -3.12 29.56 -3.25
N ALA A 587 -3.59 30.55 -2.47
CA ALA A 587 -4.98 30.71 -2.08
C ALA A 587 -5.89 30.24 -3.21
N ALA A 588 -6.76 29.27 -2.91
CA ALA A 588 -7.72 28.75 -3.86
C ALA A 588 -8.36 29.96 -4.58
N PRO A 589 -8.28 30.06 -5.92
CA PRO A 589 -9.11 31.00 -6.62
C PRO A 589 -10.55 30.67 -6.23
N ALA A 590 -11.37 31.71 -6.08
CA ALA A 590 -12.80 31.55 -5.93
C ALA A 590 -13.30 30.50 -6.93
N VAL A 591 -14.14 29.58 -6.42
CA VAL A 591 -14.72 28.48 -7.17
C VAL A 591 -15.29 29.03 -8.47
N VAL A 592 -14.56 28.83 -9.56
CA VAL A 592 -15.13 28.92 -10.90
C VAL A 592 -15.75 27.55 -11.11
N ASP A 593 -17.06 27.55 -11.34
CA ASP A 593 -17.86 26.38 -11.62
C ASP A 593 -17.23 25.62 -12.80
N LEU A 594 -16.64 24.45 -12.52
CA LEU A 594 -15.93 23.60 -13.49
C LEU A 594 -16.89 22.89 -14.47
N ALA A 595 -18.17 23.26 -14.47
CA ALA A 595 -19.15 22.80 -15.45
C ALA A 595 -18.95 23.36 -16.88
N GLU A 596 -17.99 24.27 -17.12
CA GLU A 596 -17.73 24.85 -18.46
C GLU A 596 -16.46 24.34 -19.16
N LEU A 597 -15.78 23.30 -18.65
CA LEU A 597 -14.82 22.52 -19.45
C LEU A 597 -15.53 21.26 -19.94
N GLY A 598 -16.04 21.33 -21.18
CA GLY A 598 -16.90 20.34 -21.81
C GLY A 598 -16.27 18.95 -22.02
N GLU A 599 -16.09 18.20 -20.94
CA GLU A 599 -16.22 16.75 -20.97
C GLU A 599 -17.65 16.39 -20.56
N ALA A 600 -18.40 15.83 -21.51
CA ALA A 600 -19.75 15.35 -21.24
C ALA A 600 -19.70 14.31 -20.12
N PRO A 601 -20.64 14.35 -19.14
CA PRO A 601 -20.75 13.28 -18.16
C PRO A 601 -20.89 11.94 -18.91
N PRO A 602 -20.27 10.86 -18.40
CA PRO A 602 -20.37 9.55 -19.04
C PRO A 602 -21.84 9.23 -19.27
N PRO A 603 -22.20 8.67 -20.44
CA PRO A 603 -23.58 8.40 -20.76
C PRO A 603 -24.22 7.55 -19.67
N PRO A 604 -25.50 7.79 -19.32
CA PRO A 604 -26.19 7.01 -18.29
C PRO A 604 -26.16 5.53 -18.68
N GLU A 605 -25.68 4.68 -17.76
CA GLU A 605 -25.64 3.23 -17.94
C GLU A 605 -27.03 2.70 -18.27
N THR A 606 -27.17 1.94 -19.35
CA THR A 606 -28.47 1.40 -19.74
C THR A 606 -28.80 0.16 -18.93
N LEU A 607 -30.09 -0.18 -18.84
CA LEU A 607 -30.53 -1.41 -18.19
C LEU A 607 -29.91 -2.66 -18.84
N ASP A 608 -29.75 -2.64 -20.16
CA ASP A 608 -29.19 -3.77 -20.92
C ASP A 608 -27.70 -3.96 -20.62
N ASP A 609 -26.94 -2.87 -20.44
CA ASP A 609 -25.53 -2.94 -20.03
C ASP A 609 -25.37 -3.57 -18.65
N LEU A 610 -26.23 -3.20 -17.70
CA LEU A 610 -26.20 -3.72 -16.33
C LEU A 610 -26.65 -5.19 -16.25
N LEU A 611 -27.56 -5.61 -17.13
CA LEU A 611 -27.95 -7.02 -17.27
C LEU A 611 -26.83 -7.84 -17.93
N ALA A 612 -26.10 -7.26 -18.88
CA ALA A 612 -24.90 -7.89 -19.44
C ALA A 612 -23.80 -8.05 -18.36
N GLU A 613 -23.57 -7.02 -17.55
CA GLU A 613 -22.64 -7.06 -16.40
C GLU A 613 -23.04 -8.18 -15.40
N LEU A 614 -24.34 -8.35 -15.12
CA LEU A 614 -24.83 -9.45 -14.29
C LEU A 614 -24.49 -10.82 -14.90
N GLU A 615 -24.63 -10.98 -16.21
CA GLU A 615 -24.33 -12.22 -16.91
C GLU A 615 -22.83 -12.53 -16.98
N GLU A 616 -21.97 -11.50 -16.97
CA GLU A 616 -20.50 -11.66 -16.93
C GLU A 616 -19.96 -12.19 -15.60
N LEU A 617 -20.69 -12.00 -14.49
CA LEU A 617 -20.26 -12.50 -13.18
C LEU A 617 -20.12 -14.04 -13.19
N VAL A 618 -18.98 -14.57 -12.77
CA VAL A 618 -18.75 -16.02 -12.76
C VAL A 618 -19.68 -16.71 -11.75
N GLY A 619 -20.26 -17.86 -12.15
CA GLY A 619 -21.16 -18.65 -11.31
C GLY A 619 -22.51 -17.99 -11.06
N LEU A 620 -23.08 -18.17 -9.86
CA LEU A 620 -24.30 -17.50 -9.39
C LEU A 620 -25.57 -17.75 -10.21
N GLY A 621 -25.69 -18.90 -10.88
CA GLY A 621 -26.81 -19.17 -11.78
C GLY A 621 -28.20 -19.06 -11.12
N GLY A 622 -28.33 -19.42 -9.84
CA GLY A 622 -29.56 -19.19 -9.06
C GLY A 622 -29.85 -17.71 -8.89
N VAL A 623 -28.90 -16.99 -8.29
CA VAL A 623 -29.00 -15.54 -8.02
C VAL A 623 -29.26 -14.73 -9.30
N LYS A 624 -28.58 -15.04 -10.41
CA LYS A 624 -28.80 -14.36 -11.70
C LYS A 624 -30.23 -14.52 -12.21
N ARG A 625 -30.78 -15.73 -12.15
CA ARG A 625 -32.18 -15.98 -12.52
C ARG A 625 -33.15 -15.21 -11.63
N ASP A 626 -32.89 -15.17 -10.33
CA ASP A 626 -33.75 -14.47 -9.38
C ASP A 626 -33.68 -12.96 -9.56
N VAL A 627 -32.49 -12.38 -9.73
CA VAL A 627 -32.30 -10.95 -10.02
C VAL A 627 -32.93 -10.58 -11.36
N GLY A 628 -32.73 -11.38 -12.41
CA GLY A 628 -33.37 -11.18 -13.71
C GLY A 628 -34.90 -11.27 -13.64
N GLY A 629 -35.44 -12.20 -12.85
CA GLY A 629 -36.87 -12.31 -12.58
C GLY A 629 -37.44 -11.09 -11.84
N MET A 630 -36.67 -10.54 -10.89
CA MET A 630 -37.05 -9.32 -10.18
C MET A 630 -37.05 -8.09 -11.08
N VAL A 631 -36.04 -7.94 -11.95
CA VAL A 631 -35.99 -6.85 -12.94
C VAL A 631 -37.23 -6.89 -13.85
N LYS A 632 -37.61 -8.07 -14.36
CA LYS A 632 -38.82 -8.23 -15.20
C LYS A 632 -40.12 -7.88 -14.46
N LEU A 633 -40.21 -8.28 -13.18
CA LEU A 633 -41.35 -7.94 -12.33
C LEU A 633 -41.43 -6.41 -12.11
N MET A 634 -40.30 -5.77 -11.87
CA MET A 634 -40.19 -4.33 -11.64
C MET A 634 -40.44 -3.50 -12.91
N GLN A 635 -40.03 -3.98 -14.08
CA GLN A 635 -40.44 -3.42 -15.37
C GLN A 635 -41.97 -3.45 -15.53
N THR A 636 -42.62 -4.55 -15.14
CA THR A 636 -44.09 -4.66 -15.19
C THR A 636 -44.77 -3.69 -14.24
N VAL A 637 -44.21 -3.47 -13.04
CA VAL A 637 -44.71 -2.46 -12.09
C VAL A 637 -44.61 -1.06 -12.68
N ARG A 638 -43.47 -0.71 -13.29
CA ARG A 638 -43.26 0.59 -13.93
C ARG A 638 -44.25 0.81 -15.08
N MET A 639 -44.42 -0.18 -15.97
CA MET A 639 -45.40 -0.10 -17.07
C MET A 639 -46.82 0.14 -16.57
N ARG A 640 -47.19 -0.45 -15.42
CA ARG A 640 -48.50 -0.20 -14.79
C ARG A 640 -48.61 1.21 -14.23
N GLN A 641 -47.58 1.72 -13.56
CA GLN A 641 -47.55 3.09 -13.02
C GLN A 641 -47.60 4.14 -14.13
N GLU A 642 -46.83 3.95 -15.21
CA GLU A 642 -46.85 4.81 -16.41
C GLU A 642 -48.22 4.78 -17.11
N ALA A 643 -48.93 3.65 -17.06
CA ALA A 643 -50.29 3.52 -17.55
C ALA A 643 -51.37 4.02 -16.56
N GLY A 644 -50.99 4.60 -15.41
CA GLY A 644 -51.91 5.09 -14.38
C GLY A 644 -52.66 4.00 -13.61
N LEU A 645 -52.24 2.74 -13.73
CA LEU A 645 -52.83 1.60 -13.03
C LEU A 645 -52.19 1.42 -11.65
N PRO A 646 -52.96 0.96 -10.64
CA PRO A 646 -52.38 0.66 -9.33
C PRO A 646 -51.35 -0.47 -9.45
N ALA A 647 -50.15 -0.20 -8.95
CA ALA A 647 -49.09 -1.18 -8.82
C ALA A 647 -49.44 -2.18 -7.70
N PRO A 648 -49.15 -3.48 -7.87
CA PRO A 648 -49.24 -4.42 -6.77
C PRO A 648 -48.27 -4.03 -5.65
N PRO A 649 -48.65 -4.18 -4.37
CA PRO A 649 -47.78 -3.86 -3.23
C PRO A 649 -46.68 -4.93 -3.13
N LEU A 650 -45.55 -4.68 -3.78
CA LEU A 650 -44.39 -5.57 -3.74
C LEU A 650 -43.32 -4.96 -2.84
N SER A 651 -42.88 -5.72 -1.84
CA SER A 651 -41.69 -5.35 -1.08
C SER A 651 -40.46 -5.46 -1.99
N ARG A 652 -39.57 -4.47 -1.90
CA ARG A 652 -38.30 -4.43 -2.61
C ARG A 652 -37.12 -4.90 -1.75
N HIS A 653 -37.36 -5.20 -0.47
CA HIS A 653 -36.33 -5.61 0.48
C HIS A 653 -35.98 -7.10 0.31
N LEU A 654 -34.69 -7.43 0.42
CA LEU A 654 -34.16 -8.77 0.11
C LEU A 654 -33.32 -9.34 1.25
N VAL A 655 -33.32 -10.67 1.36
CA VAL A 655 -32.41 -11.44 2.21
C VAL A 655 -31.35 -12.07 1.33
N PHE A 656 -30.06 -11.86 1.62
CA PHE A 656 -28.95 -12.49 0.94
C PHE A 656 -28.33 -13.55 1.87
N ALA A 657 -28.62 -14.81 1.60
CA ALA A 657 -28.17 -15.94 2.42
C ALA A 657 -27.02 -16.67 1.74
N GLY A 658 -25.87 -16.82 2.40
CA GLY A 658 -24.77 -17.65 1.90
C GLY A 658 -23.43 -17.36 2.55
N ASN A 659 -22.43 -18.21 2.29
CA ASN A 659 -21.10 -18.14 2.91
C ASN A 659 -20.31 -16.87 2.49
N PRO A 660 -19.25 -16.48 3.23
CA PRO A 660 -18.39 -15.36 2.86
C PRO A 660 -17.78 -15.52 1.46
N GLY A 661 -17.63 -14.41 0.73
CA GLY A 661 -16.97 -14.41 -0.57
C GLY A 661 -17.76 -15.00 -1.73
N THR A 662 -19.07 -15.26 -1.58
CA THR A 662 -19.98 -15.70 -2.64
C THR A 662 -20.55 -14.57 -3.50
N GLY A 663 -20.13 -13.31 -3.31
CA GLY A 663 -20.51 -12.19 -4.17
C GLY A 663 -21.74 -11.38 -3.73
N LYS A 664 -22.22 -11.55 -2.49
CA LYS A 664 -23.35 -10.82 -1.90
C LYS A 664 -23.28 -9.29 -2.09
N THR A 665 -22.20 -8.66 -1.64
CA THR A 665 -22.03 -7.19 -1.74
C THR A 665 -21.91 -6.71 -3.20
N THR A 666 -21.30 -7.52 -4.07
CA THR A 666 -21.20 -7.23 -5.52
C THR A 666 -22.60 -7.18 -6.16
N ILE A 667 -23.43 -8.20 -5.89
CA ILE A 667 -24.80 -8.25 -6.40
C ILE A 667 -25.66 -7.14 -5.80
N ALA A 668 -25.48 -6.79 -4.51
CA ALA A 668 -26.22 -5.70 -3.88
C ALA A 668 -25.96 -4.34 -4.56
N ARG A 669 -24.70 -4.07 -4.93
CA ARG A 669 -24.32 -2.86 -5.67
C ARG A 669 -24.94 -2.83 -7.06
N LEU A 670 -24.87 -3.94 -7.79
CA LEU A 670 -25.45 -4.05 -9.13
C LEU A 670 -26.97 -3.91 -9.09
N TYR A 671 -27.62 -4.49 -8.08
CA TYR A 671 -29.06 -4.37 -7.89
C TYR A 671 -29.50 -2.92 -7.68
N GLY A 672 -28.77 -2.13 -6.86
CA GLY A 672 -29.05 -0.70 -6.70
C GLY A 672 -28.97 0.09 -8.01
N ARG A 673 -27.95 -0.19 -8.83
CA ARG A 673 -27.78 0.40 -10.18
C ARG A 673 -28.91 0.00 -11.13
N LEU A 674 -29.31 -1.28 -11.12
CA LEU A 674 -30.45 -1.78 -11.92
C LEU A 674 -31.75 -1.05 -11.56
N LEU A 675 -32.03 -0.86 -10.28
CA LEU A 675 -33.22 -0.13 -9.82
C LEU A 675 -33.21 1.35 -10.21
N LYS A 676 -32.04 1.99 -10.20
CA LYS A 676 -31.88 3.36 -10.70
C LYS A 676 -32.13 3.45 -12.20
N ALA A 677 -31.56 2.54 -13.00
CA ALA A 677 -31.80 2.49 -14.44
C ALA A 677 -33.29 2.26 -14.75
N LEU A 678 -34.00 1.52 -13.89
CA LEU A 678 -35.44 1.35 -13.95
C LEU A 678 -36.24 2.56 -13.43
N GLY A 679 -35.61 3.60 -12.88
CA GLY A 679 -36.28 4.78 -12.34
C GLY A 679 -36.99 4.55 -10.99
N LEU A 680 -36.68 3.44 -10.31
CA LEU A 680 -37.27 3.07 -9.02
C LEU A 680 -36.49 3.61 -7.82
N LEU A 681 -35.24 4.03 -8.04
CA LEU A 681 -34.40 4.70 -7.06
C LEU A 681 -33.78 5.95 -7.69
N GLU A 682 -33.66 7.03 -6.91
CA GLU A 682 -33.10 8.30 -7.39
C GLU A 682 -31.61 8.19 -7.77
N ARG A 683 -30.83 7.45 -6.97
CA ARG A 683 -29.35 7.44 -7.04
C ARG A 683 -28.75 6.06 -7.24
N GLY A 684 -29.34 5.02 -6.65
CA GLY A 684 -28.89 3.63 -6.78
C GLY A 684 -27.55 3.30 -6.09
N HIS A 685 -27.05 4.17 -5.20
CA HIS A 685 -25.81 3.93 -4.46
C HIS A 685 -26.00 2.90 -3.34
N LEU A 686 -24.93 2.21 -2.96
CA LEU A 686 -24.91 1.23 -1.87
C LEU A 686 -24.30 1.87 -0.62
N VAL A 687 -24.98 1.74 0.53
CA VAL A 687 -24.45 2.04 1.86
C VAL A 687 -24.35 0.73 2.63
N GLU A 688 -23.13 0.32 2.94
CA GLU A 688 -22.84 -0.90 3.70
C GLU A 688 -22.69 -0.57 5.19
N VAL A 689 -23.36 -1.36 6.03
CA VAL A 689 -23.40 -1.22 7.48
C VAL A 689 -23.39 -2.59 8.14
N ASP A 690 -23.02 -2.63 9.41
CA ASP A 690 -23.00 -3.81 10.26
C ASP A 690 -23.78 -3.56 11.56
N ARG A 691 -23.77 -4.52 12.50
CA ARG A 691 -24.35 -4.34 13.83
C ARG A 691 -23.83 -3.08 14.54
N SER A 692 -22.52 -2.81 14.45
CA SER A 692 -21.89 -1.68 15.15
C SER A 692 -22.37 -0.33 14.63
N SER A 693 -22.82 -0.28 13.37
CA SER A 693 -23.35 0.91 12.70
C SER A 693 -24.82 1.20 13.02
N LEU A 694 -25.56 0.22 13.54
CA LEU A 694 -27.00 0.32 13.81
C LEU A 694 -27.33 0.35 15.30
N VAL A 695 -26.60 -0.44 16.10
CA VAL A 695 -26.86 -0.56 17.53
C VAL A 695 -26.04 0.47 18.31
N GLY A 696 -26.72 1.22 19.17
CA GLY A 696 -26.12 2.13 20.12
C GLY A 696 -25.61 1.37 21.34
N GLU A 697 -24.57 1.89 21.99
CA GLU A 697 -23.98 1.23 23.16
C GLU A 697 -24.81 1.41 24.45
N TYR A 698 -25.84 2.26 24.40
CA TYR A 698 -26.68 2.67 25.53
C TYR A 698 -28.17 2.70 25.16
N VAL A 699 -29.04 2.54 26.16
CA VAL A 699 -30.51 2.66 26.03
C VAL A 699 -30.87 3.99 25.36
N GLY A 700 -31.66 3.95 24.28
CA GLY A 700 -32.17 5.14 23.59
C GLY A 700 -31.23 5.76 22.54
N HIS A 701 -30.02 5.24 22.35
CA HIS A 701 -29.09 5.68 21.30
C HIS A 701 -29.22 4.85 20.01
N THR A 702 -29.86 3.69 20.09
CA THR A 702 -29.97 2.75 18.98
C THR A 702 -30.92 3.28 17.89
N GLY A 703 -32.08 3.83 18.27
CA GLY A 703 -33.03 4.43 17.33
C GLY A 703 -32.41 5.54 16.45
N PRO A 704 -31.81 6.60 17.04
CA PRO A 704 -31.19 7.67 16.26
C PRO A 704 -30.08 7.18 15.32
N LYS A 705 -29.24 6.26 15.79
CA LYS A 705 -28.10 5.72 15.02
C LYS A 705 -28.57 4.85 13.84
N THR A 706 -29.58 4.01 14.05
CA THR A 706 -30.25 3.25 12.98
C THR A 706 -30.87 4.20 11.94
N THR A 707 -31.48 5.29 12.41
CA THR A 707 -32.11 6.30 11.54
C THR A 707 -31.09 7.04 10.68
N GLU A 708 -29.94 7.42 11.23
CA GLU A 708 -28.86 8.08 10.49
C GLU A 708 -28.30 7.17 9.37
N SER A 709 -28.01 5.91 9.70
CA SER A 709 -27.54 4.91 8.75
C SER A 709 -28.57 4.68 7.62
N PHE A 710 -29.86 4.64 7.95
CA PHE A 710 -30.93 4.54 6.96
C PHE A 710 -31.03 5.79 6.08
N ASN A 711 -30.93 6.99 6.66
CA ASN A 711 -31.02 8.25 5.92
C ASN A 711 -29.89 8.42 4.90
N ARG A 712 -28.69 7.93 5.20
CA ARG A 712 -27.57 7.90 4.23
C ARG A 712 -27.88 7.04 3.00
N ALA A 713 -28.75 6.04 3.14
CA ALA A 713 -29.16 5.15 2.07
C ALA A 713 -30.37 5.66 1.26
N ARG A 714 -30.95 6.82 1.59
CA ARG A 714 -32.09 7.41 0.84
C ARG A 714 -31.75 7.62 -0.63
N GLY A 715 -32.62 7.10 -1.50
CA GLY A 715 -32.43 7.05 -2.95
C GLY A 715 -31.54 5.88 -3.42
N GLY A 716 -31.17 4.96 -2.53
CA GLY A 716 -30.21 3.88 -2.77
C GLY A 716 -30.55 2.59 -2.01
N VAL A 717 -29.50 1.82 -1.70
CA VAL A 717 -29.58 0.52 -1.02
C VAL A 717 -28.84 0.58 0.32
N LEU A 718 -29.51 0.21 1.40
CA LEU A 718 -28.90 -0.07 2.70
C LEU A 718 -28.59 -1.57 2.79
N PHE A 719 -27.31 -1.92 2.83
CA PHE A 719 -26.86 -3.31 2.96
C PHE A 719 -26.35 -3.56 4.37
N ILE A 720 -26.99 -4.47 5.09
CA ILE A 720 -26.67 -4.83 6.47
C ILE A 720 -25.99 -6.19 6.46
N ASP A 721 -24.68 -6.22 6.65
CA ASP A 721 -23.92 -7.47 6.71
C ASP A 721 -24.03 -8.13 8.09
N GLU A 722 -24.01 -9.46 8.10
CA GLU A 722 -24.28 -10.31 9.27
C GLU A 722 -25.48 -9.83 10.12
N ALA A 723 -26.61 -9.54 9.47
CA ALA A 723 -27.76 -8.91 10.11
C ALA A 723 -28.34 -9.70 11.29
N TYR A 724 -28.18 -11.04 11.29
CA TYR A 724 -28.54 -11.89 12.42
C TYR A 724 -27.83 -11.51 13.72
N ALA A 725 -26.66 -10.85 13.64
CA ALA A 725 -25.96 -10.35 14.80
C ALA A 725 -26.79 -9.32 15.56
N LEU A 726 -27.75 -8.62 14.92
CA LEU A 726 -28.68 -7.71 15.61
C LEU A 726 -29.61 -8.44 16.60
N VAL A 727 -29.88 -9.73 16.39
CA VAL A 727 -30.69 -10.54 17.32
C VAL A 727 -29.95 -11.85 17.63
N PRO A 728 -28.94 -11.81 18.52
CA PRO A 728 -28.17 -13.01 18.89
C PRO A 728 -29.05 -14.08 19.55
N ALA A 729 -28.76 -15.35 19.29
CA ALA A 729 -29.49 -16.45 19.93
C ALA A 729 -29.19 -16.53 21.44
N GLY A 730 -30.24 -16.64 22.25
CA GLY A 730 -30.12 -16.86 23.71
C GLY A 730 -29.90 -15.59 24.55
N VAL A 731 -29.90 -14.39 23.95
CA VAL A 731 -29.74 -13.12 24.67
C VAL A 731 -31.07 -12.34 24.64
N ALA A 732 -31.78 -12.30 25.78
CA ALA A 732 -33.12 -11.70 25.86
C ALA A 732 -33.14 -10.17 26.05
N ASN A 733 -32.03 -9.55 26.47
CA ASN A 733 -31.96 -8.12 26.84
C ASN A 733 -30.84 -7.38 26.08
N ASP A 734 -30.92 -7.35 24.74
CA ASP A 734 -29.95 -6.66 23.88
C ASP A 734 -30.62 -5.49 23.12
N PHE A 735 -29.87 -4.39 22.92
CA PHE A 735 -30.36 -3.18 22.25
C PHE A 735 -30.66 -3.38 20.76
N GLY A 736 -30.26 -4.52 20.19
CA GLY A 736 -30.55 -4.87 18.81
C GLY A 736 -32.06 -4.97 18.50
N GLY A 737 -32.90 -5.29 19.49
CA GLY A 737 -34.36 -5.24 19.33
C GLY A 737 -34.88 -3.83 18.98
N GLU A 738 -34.29 -2.78 19.56
CA GLU A 738 -34.61 -1.37 19.26
C GLU A 738 -34.18 -0.99 17.83
N ALA A 739 -33.02 -1.50 17.37
CA ALA A 739 -32.55 -1.29 16.00
C ALA A 739 -33.50 -1.93 15.00
N VAL A 740 -33.90 -3.19 15.25
CA VAL A 740 -34.86 -3.90 14.40
C VAL A 740 -36.21 -3.18 14.36
N ALA A 741 -36.74 -2.76 15.51
CA ALA A 741 -38.00 -2.02 15.56
C ALA A 741 -37.94 -0.70 14.78
N THR A 742 -36.84 0.04 14.93
CA THR A 742 -36.61 1.30 14.21
C THR A 742 -36.47 1.06 12.70
N LEU A 743 -35.70 0.05 12.29
CA LEU A 743 -35.51 -0.33 10.90
C LEU A 743 -36.85 -0.74 10.26
N VAL A 744 -37.64 -1.58 10.91
CA VAL A 744 -38.97 -2.03 10.42
C VAL A 744 -39.94 -0.87 10.22
N LYS A 745 -39.86 0.17 11.07
CA LYS A 745 -40.63 1.40 10.92
C LYS A 745 -40.17 2.20 9.70
N LEU A 746 -38.88 2.47 9.58
CA LEU A 746 -38.31 3.23 8.47
C LEU A 746 -38.50 2.55 7.12
N MET A 747 -38.45 1.21 7.08
CA MET A 747 -38.76 0.41 5.90
C MET A 747 -40.21 0.59 5.42
N GLU A 748 -41.15 0.85 6.32
CA GLU A 748 -42.54 1.15 5.94
C GLU A 748 -42.69 2.60 5.46
N ASP A 749 -42.16 3.54 6.24
CA ASP A 749 -42.29 4.97 6.01
C ASP A 749 -41.61 5.41 4.69
N HIS A 750 -40.53 4.73 4.29
CA HIS A 750 -39.69 5.09 3.15
C HIS A 750 -39.53 3.95 2.11
N ARG A 751 -40.53 3.08 1.98
CA ARG A 751 -40.49 1.87 1.11
C ARG A 751 -40.21 2.13 -0.37
N ASP A 752 -40.51 3.33 -0.88
CA ASP A 752 -40.29 3.71 -2.27
C ASP A 752 -38.94 4.43 -2.49
N GLU A 753 -38.25 4.80 -1.41
CA GLU A 753 -37.01 5.59 -1.46
C GLU A 753 -35.75 4.78 -1.11
N VAL A 754 -35.90 3.68 -0.36
CA VAL A 754 -34.78 2.86 0.11
C VAL A 754 -35.06 1.39 -0.08
N VAL A 755 -34.09 0.67 -0.63
CA VAL A 755 -34.06 -0.79 -0.56
C VAL A 755 -33.15 -1.23 0.57
N VAL A 756 -33.62 -2.18 1.38
CA VAL A 756 -32.83 -2.75 2.48
C VAL A 756 -32.52 -4.19 2.11
N ILE A 757 -31.24 -4.54 2.16
CA ILE A 757 -30.74 -5.89 1.94
C ILE A 757 -30.06 -6.33 3.22
N VAL A 758 -30.52 -7.44 3.80
CA VAL A 758 -29.88 -8.06 4.96
C VAL A 758 -29.11 -9.29 4.50
N ALA A 759 -27.87 -9.44 4.93
CA ALA A 759 -26.99 -10.52 4.52
C ALA A 759 -26.47 -11.34 5.70
N GLY A 760 -26.20 -12.62 5.46
CA GLY A 760 -25.64 -13.51 6.46
C GLY A 760 -25.64 -14.98 6.04
N TYR A 761 -25.32 -15.86 6.97
CA TYR A 761 -25.40 -17.31 6.77
C TYR A 761 -26.85 -17.79 6.68
N PRO A 762 -27.16 -18.84 5.89
CA PRO A 762 -28.54 -19.26 5.64
C PRO A 762 -29.37 -19.53 6.90
N ASP A 763 -28.88 -20.41 7.78
CA ASP A 763 -29.60 -20.84 8.98
C ASP A 763 -29.80 -19.70 9.99
N GLU A 764 -28.81 -18.81 10.08
CA GLU A 764 -28.83 -17.62 10.92
C GLU A 764 -29.82 -16.58 10.38
N MET A 765 -29.90 -16.42 9.06
CA MET A 765 -30.83 -15.49 8.42
C MET A 765 -32.28 -15.94 8.54
N GLU A 766 -32.56 -17.25 8.41
CA GLU A 766 -33.90 -17.78 8.68
C GLU A 766 -34.36 -17.48 10.11
N ARG A 767 -33.46 -17.70 11.08
CA ARG A 767 -33.70 -17.39 12.50
C ARG A 767 -33.92 -15.90 12.73
N PHE A 768 -33.11 -15.04 12.11
CA PHE A 768 -33.23 -13.59 12.23
C PHE A 768 -34.56 -13.09 11.68
N ILE A 769 -34.98 -13.55 10.50
CA ILE A 769 -36.26 -13.14 9.91
C ILE A 769 -37.45 -13.64 10.74
N ALA A 770 -37.36 -14.84 11.31
CA ALA A 770 -38.38 -15.39 12.22
C ALA A 770 -38.43 -14.70 13.59
N SER A 771 -37.37 -13.97 13.98
CA SER A 771 -37.30 -13.32 15.29
C SER A 771 -38.27 -12.16 15.48
N ASN A 772 -38.76 -11.56 14.38
CA ASN A 772 -39.68 -10.44 14.41
C ASN A 772 -40.69 -10.51 13.25
N PRO A 773 -42.02 -10.56 13.53
CA PRO A 773 -43.05 -10.59 12.48
C PRO A 773 -42.96 -9.44 11.47
N GLY A 774 -42.48 -8.27 11.91
CA GLY A 774 -42.22 -7.13 11.05
C GLY A 774 -41.19 -7.45 9.98
N LEU A 775 -40.07 -8.09 10.34
CA LEU A 775 -39.05 -8.52 9.37
C LEU A 775 -39.64 -9.53 8.37
N SER A 776 -40.35 -10.55 8.85
CA SER A 776 -41.01 -11.55 7.99
C SER A 776 -41.98 -10.94 6.97
N SER A 777 -42.70 -9.87 7.34
CA SER A 777 -43.63 -9.19 6.42
C SER A 777 -42.95 -8.31 5.36
N ARG A 778 -41.79 -7.70 5.67
CA ARG A 778 -41.04 -6.86 4.72
C ARG A 778 -40.06 -7.67 3.87
N PHE A 779 -39.46 -8.74 4.39
CA PHE A 779 -38.48 -9.56 3.68
C PHE A 779 -39.14 -10.79 3.05
N THR A 780 -39.88 -10.57 1.96
CA THR A 780 -40.65 -11.64 1.29
C THR A 780 -39.84 -12.54 0.37
N ARG A 781 -38.56 -12.23 0.13
CA ARG A 781 -37.69 -12.95 -0.81
C ARG A 781 -36.29 -13.12 -0.25
N SER A 782 -35.75 -14.32 -0.43
CA SER A 782 -34.38 -14.68 -0.09
C SER A 782 -33.64 -15.12 -1.35
N LEU A 783 -32.45 -14.59 -1.55
CA LEU A 783 -31.50 -15.03 -2.58
C LEU A 783 -30.45 -15.91 -1.90
N LEU A 784 -30.37 -17.17 -2.35
CA LEU A 784 -29.36 -18.11 -1.88
C LEU A 784 -28.09 -17.99 -2.73
N PHE A 785 -26.98 -17.71 -2.07
CA PHE A 785 -25.65 -17.61 -2.64
C PHE A 785 -24.88 -18.89 -2.32
N ASP A 786 -24.98 -19.86 -3.23
CA ASP A 786 -24.24 -21.12 -3.15
C ASP A 786 -22.72 -20.91 -3.21
N ASP A 787 -21.98 -21.83 -2.58
CA ASP A 787 -20.53 -21.88 -2.72
C ASP A 787 -20.14 -22.09 -4.19
N TYR A 788 -19.08 -21.42 -4.62
CA TYR A 788 -18.55 -21.59 -5.96
C TYR A 788 -17.99 -23.01 -6.14
N SER A 789 -18.37 -23.69 -7.23
CA SER A 789 -17.74 -24.96 -7.59
C SER A 789 -16.23 -24.77 -7.81
N ALA A 790 -15.44 -25.85 -7.74
CA ALA A 790 -14.00 -25.75 -8.03
C ALA A 790 -13.77 -25.17 -9.43
N THR A 791 -14.62 -25.53 -10.39
CA THR A 791 -14.62 -24.96 -11.75
C THR A 791 -14.92 -23.46 -11.75
N ASP A 792 -15.87 -22.99 -10.95
CA ASP A 792 -16.16 -21.55 -10.84
C ASP A 792 -15.01 -20.78 -10.19
N LEU A 793 -14.37 -21.33 -9.17
CA LEU A 793 -13.18 -20.73 -8.55
C LEU A 793 -12.02 -20.61 -9.54
N VAL A 794 -11.79 -21.63 -10.38
CA VAL A 794 -10.83 -21.55 -11.49
C VAL A 794 -11.22 -20.42 -12.45
N ARG A 795 -12.49 -20.32 -12.84
CA ARG A 795 -12.96 -19.26 -13.76
C ARG A 795 -12.85 -17.86 -13.14
N ILE A 796 -12.98 -17.71 -11.83
CA ILE A 796 -12.71 -16.46 -11.12
C ILE A 796 -11.23 -16.10 -11.22
N VAL A 797 -10.32 -17.07 -11.01
CA VAL A 797 -8.88 -16.87 -11.21
C VAL A 797 -8.57 -16.50 -12.66
N GLU A 798 -9.18 -17.15 -13.64
CA GLU A 798 -9.04 -16.81 -15.06
C GLU A 798 -9.51 -15.40 -15.39
N HIS A 799 -10.65 -15.00 -14.84
CA HIS A 799 -11.19 -13.65 -15.03
C HIS A 799 -10.22 -12.59 -14.48
N HIS A 800 -9.68 -12.81 -13.28
CA HIS A 800 -8.67 -11.94 -12.70
C HIS A 800 -7.37 -11.96 -13.54
N ALA A 801 -6.91 -13.13 -13.98
CA ALA A 801 -5.75 -13.26 -14.84
C ALA A 801 -5.93 -12.44 -16.13
N GLY A 802 -7.04 -12.61 -16.85
CA GLY A 802 -7.32 -11.89 -18.09
C GLY A 802 -7.35 -10.37 -17.92
N ARG A 803 -7.97 -9.86 -16.85
CA ARG A 803 -7.99 -8.43 -16.52
C ARG A 803 -6.59 -7.85 -16.28
N HIS A 804 -5.67 -8.67 -15.78
CA HIS A 804 -4.27 -8.32 -15.54
C HIS A 804 -3.31 -8.75 -16.67
N ARG A 805 -3.85 -9.20 -17.82
CA ARG A 805 -3.10 -9.71 -18.97
C ARG A 805 -2.21 -10.94 -18.68
N TYR A 806 -2.67 -11.78 -17.76
CA TYR A 806 -2.16 -13.12 -17.54
C TYR A 806 -3.05 -14.17 -18.21
N GLU A 807 -2.43 -15.30 -18.59
CA GLU A 807 -3.05 -16.49 -19.15
C GLU A 807 -2.65 -17.70 -18.30
N LEU A 808 -3.61 -18.56 -17.93
CA LEU A 808 -3.32 -19.80 -17.24
C LEU A 808 -2.84 -20.86 -18.23
N SER A 809 -1.71 -21.51 -17.94
CA SER A 809 -1.30 -22.72 -18.66
C SER A 809 -2.34 -23.83 -18.49
N THR A 810 -2.37 -24.79 -19.42
CA THR A 810 -3.27 -25.95 -19.31
C THR A 810 -2.99 -26.77 -18.05
N ALA A 811 -1.71 -26.83 -17.63
CA ALA A 811 -1.29 -27.49 -16.41
C ALA A 811 -1.74 -26.72 -15.16
N ALA A 812 -1.53 -25.40 -15.13
CA ALA A 812 -1.99 -24.53 -14.05
C ALA A 812 -3.51 -24.59 -13.85
N ARG A 813 -4.28 -24.56 -14.93
CA ARG A 813 -5.74 -24.70 -14.89
C ARG A 813 -6.17 -26.02 -14.25
N LYS A 814 -5.51 -27.12 -14.63
CA LYS A 814 -5.79 -28.46 -14.06
C LYS A 814 -5.42 -28.50 -12.58
N ALA A 815 -4.23 -28.04 -12.23
CA ALA A 815 -3.72 -28.01 -10.86
C ALA A 815 -4.59 -27.12 -9.94
N LEU A 816 -5.09 -25.99 -10.45
CA LEU A 816 -6.04 -25.14 -9.70
C LEU A 816 -7.35 -25.86 -9.44
N GLY A 817 -7.84 -26.63 -10.42
CA GLY A 817 -9.02 -27.47 -10.25
C GLY A 817 -8.83 -28.51 -9.15
N GLU A 818 -7.68 -29.20 -9.13
CA GLU A 818 -7.32 -30.17 -8.10
C GLU A 818 -7.18 -29.50 -6.72
N LEU A 819 -6.49 -28.35 -6.66
CA LEU A 819 -6.32 -27.53 -5.45
C LEU A 819 -7.67 -27.14 -4.84
N PHE A 820 -8.57 -26.53 -5.63
CA PHE A 820 -9.88 -26.10 -5.15
C PHE A 820 -10.85 -27.26 -4.86
N THR A 821 -10.60 -28.44 -5.43
CA THR A 821 -11.35 -29.66 -5.11
C THR A 821 -10.91 -30.24 -3.77
N ALA A 822 -9.61 -30.17 -3.45
CA ALA A 822 -9.04 -30.66 -2.20
C ALA A 822 -9.32 -29.73 -0.99
N MET A 823 -9.68 -28.47 -1.21
CA MET A 823 -9.97 -27.52 -0.14
C MET A 823 -11.25 -27.90 0.63
N PRO A 824 -11.21 -27.95 1.98
CA PRO A 824 -12.39 -28.24 2.78
C PRO A 824 -13.43 -27.12 2.68
N ARG A 825 -14.67 -27.48 2.33
CA ARG A 825 -15.81 -26.58 2.20
C ARG A 825 -16.62 -26.57 3.50
N GLY A 826 -16.16 -25.79 4.46
CA GLY A 826 -16.86 -25.56 5.74
C GLY A 826 -17.60 -24.21 5.77
N ALA A 827 -18.29 -23.94 6.87
CA ALA A 827 -19.06 -22.71 7.09
C ALA A 827 -18.23 -21.41 6.97
N GLN A 828 -16.90 -21.47 7.04
CA GLN A 828 -15.99 -20.32 6.92
C GLN A 828 -15.23 -20.29 5.58
N PHE A 829 -15.61 -21.11 4.60
CA PHE A 829 -14.91 -21.14 3.32
C PHE A 829 -15.04 -19.80 2.57
N GLY A 830 -13.90 -19.20 2.21
CA GLY A 830 -13.81 -17.83 1.68
C GLY A 830 -14.21 -17.67 0.20
N ASN A 831 -14.55 -18.75 -0.52
CA ASN A 831 -15.06 -18.71 -1.90
C ASN A 831 -14.23 -17.79 -2.84
N GLY A 832 -14.84 -16.77 -3.45
CA GLY A 832 -14.16 -15.85 -4.36
C GLY A 832 -13.03 -15.04 -3.71
N ARG A 833 -13.06 -14.86 -2.38
CA ARG A 833 -11.94 -14.26 -1.62
C ARG A 833 -10.72 -15.18 -1.66
N THR A 834 -10.93 -16.48 -1.48
CA THR A 834 -9.89 -17.51 -1.59
C THR A 834 -9.33 -17.58 -3.02
N ALA A 835 -10.19 -17.54 -4.05
CA ALA A 835 -9.73 -17.50 -5.44
C ALA A 835 -8.84 -16.28 -5.75
N ARG A 836 -9.19 -15.09 -5.23
CA ARG A 836 -8.37 -13.88 -5.38
C ARG A 836 -7.02 -13.99 -4.67
N GLN A 837 -7.00 -14.53 -3.45
CA GLN A 837 -5.76 -14.77 -2.70
C GLN A 837 -4.85 -15.76 -3.44
N VAL A 838 -5.41 -16.84 -4.00
CA VAL A 838 -4.64 -17.80 -4.81
C VAL A 838 -4.09 -17.14 -6.06
N PHE A 839 -4.86 -16.32 -6.77
CA PHE A 839 -4.38 -15.58 -7.94
C PHE A 839 -3.23 -14.62 -7.57
N GLN A 840 -3.35 -13.88 -6.47
CA GLN A 840 -2.30 -12.98 -5.97
C GLN A 840 -1.00 -13.76 -5.73
N GLN A 841 -1.07 -14.86 -4.98
CA GLN A 841 0.08 -15.72 -4.70
C GLN A 841 0.71 -16.29 -5.97
N MET A 842 -0.11 -16.65 -6.97
CA MET A 842 0.38 -17.10 -8.28
C MET A 842 1.14 -15.99 -9.01
N THR A 843 0.65 -14.75 -8.99
CA THR A 843 1.35 -13.63 -9.63
C THR A 843 2.66 -13.26 -8.92
N GLU A 844 2.70 -13.37 -7.59
CA GLU A 844 3.92 -13.15 -6.80
C GLU A 844 4.98 -14.22 -7.12
N ARG A 845 4.59 -15.49 -7.15
CA ARG A 845 5.49 -16.61 -7.48
C ARG A 845 5.95 -16.60 -8.94
N GLN A 846 5.06 -16.28 -9.87
CA GLN A 846 5.45 -16.12 -11.27
C GLN A 846 6.42 -14.95 -11.45
N ALA A 847 6.23 -13.85 -10.72
CA ALA A 847 7.17 -12.73 -10.76
C ALA A 847 8.56 -13.13 -10.28
N MET A 848 8.67 -13.96 -9.23
CA MET A 848 9.94 -14.53 -8.76
C MET A 848 10.55 -15.44 -9.83
N ARG A 849 9.78 -16.39 -10.38
CA ARG A 849 10.25 -17.30 -11.45
C ARG A 849 10.70 -16.56 -12.71
N MET A 850 10.04 -15.46 -13.07
CA MET A 850 10.42 -14.62 -14.22
C MET A 850 11.66 -13.78 -13.94
N ALA A 851 11.95 -13.45 -12.69
CA ALA A 851 13.17 -12.74 -12.31
C ALA A 851 14.42 -13.61 -12.46
N ASP A 852 14.29 -14.93 -12.30
CA ASP A 852 15.37 -15.91 -12.48
C ASP A 852 15.74 -16.18 -13.95
N LEU A 853 14.95 -15.67 -14.92
CA LEU A 853 15.22 -15.85 -16.36
C LEU A 853 16.01 -14.67 -16.94
N ASP A 854 17.04 -14.96 -17.74
CA ASP A 854 17.90 -13.93 -18.34
C ASP A 854 17.14 -12.97 -19.29
N ALA A 855 16.19 -13.50 -20.07
CA ALA A 855 15.36 -12.73 -21.00
C ALA A 855 14.01 -13.44 -21.23
N PRO A 856 13.04 -13.32 -20.31
CA PRO A 856 11.73 -13.91 -20.51
C PRO A 856 11.01 -13.21 -21.67
N ASP A 857 10.47 -14.00 -22.59
CA ASP A 857 9.65 -13.48 -23.68
C ASP A 857 8.28 -13.00 -23.17
N THR A 858 7.58 -12.19 -23.99
CA THR A 858 6.27 -11.64 -23.63
C THR A 858 5.25 -12.73 -23.26
N ARG A 859 5.35 -13.91 -23.88
CA ARG A 859 4.45 -15.03 -23.58
C ARG A 859 4.76 -15.61 -22.20
N GLN A 860 6.02 -15.76 -21.83
CA GLN A 860 6.44 -16.24 -20.50
C GLN A 860 6.01 -15.27 -19.39
N LEU A 861 6.10 -13.97 -19.64
CA LEU A 861 5.62 -12.93 -18.71
C LEU A 861 4.10 -12.95 -18.52
N MET A 862 3.36 -13.42 -19.51
CA MET A 862 1.90 -13.52 -19.49
C MET A 862 1.41 -14.87 -18.96
N VAL A 863 2.22 -15.94 -18.94
CA VAL A 863 1.76 -17.29 -18.55
C VAL A 863 2.00 -17.57 -17.07
N LEU A 864 0.92 -17.88 -16.35
CA LEU A 864 0.94 -18.49 -15.02
C LEU A 864 0.92 -20.01 -15.16
N ASP A 865 1.90 -20.68 -14.55
CA ASP A 865 2.10 -22.13 -14.67
C ASP A 865 1.83 -22.90 -13.37
N GLU A 866 1.85 -24.23 -13.42
CA GLU A 866 1.52 -25.09 -12.28
C GLU A 866 2.42 -24.86 -11.06
N MET A 867 3.68 -24.49 -11.30
CA MET A 867 4.68 -24.22 -10.25
C MET A 867 4.40 -22.92 -9.49
N ASP A 868 3.59 -22.03 -10.07
CA ASP A 868 3.24 -20.75 -9.46
C ASP A 868 2.11 -20.92 -8.43
N LEU A 869 1.45 -22.09 -8.34
CA LEU A 869 0.38 -22.32 -7.38
C LEU A 869 0.89 -22.37 -5.93
N PRO A 870 0.11 -21.89 -4.95
CA PRO A 870 0.39 -22.10 -3.54
C PRO A 870 0.38 -23.59 -3.17
N ARG A 871 1.32 -24.00 -2.29
CA ARG A 871 1.33 -25.36 -1.73
C ARG A 871 0.38 -25.39 -0.53
N LEU A 872 -0.47 -26.42 -0.44
CA LEU A 872 -1.31 -26.63 0.74
C LEU A 872 -0.43 -26.96 1.94
N VAL A 873 -0.53 -26.18 3.02
CA VAL A 873 0.13 -26.50 4.29
C VAL A 873 -0.53 -27.75 4.86
N GLY A 874 0.20 -28.87 4.90
CA GLY A 874 -0.29 -30.15 5.43
C GLY A 874 0.04 -31.41 4.62
N SER A 875 0.89 -31.34 3.60
CA SER A 875 1.46 -32.53 2.96
C SER A 875 2.97 -32.59 3.18
N ASP A 876 3.35 -32.94 4.41
CA ASP A 876 4.59 -33.66 4.76
C ASP A 876 4.26 -34.61 5.93
#